data_AF-A0A1V4QE37-F1
#
_entry.id   AF-A0A1V4QE37-F1
#
_cell.length_a   1.000
_cell.length_b   1.000
_cell.length_c   1.000
_cell.angle_alpha   90.00
_cell.angle_beta   90.00
_cell.angle_gamma   90.00
#
_symmetry.space_group_name_H-M   'P 1'
#
loop_
_entity.id
_entity.type
_entity.pdbx_description
1 polymer ?
#
loop_
_entity_poly.entity_id
_entity_poly.type
_entity_poly.pdbx_seq_one_letter_code
_entity_poly.pdbx_strand_id
1 'polypeptide(L)'
;ADLLEWLESDAGQATPLADIGRALAHRNHGRSRAVVMARSHEDAVKGVRAVAEGKANPLVYSADSPDAASAVWLLSGFGSQHRKMAKQLYTENPVFAKYADRVDHLVQRELGYSIVEMFLDDAQTYGIETSQVGIYTIQVALADTLRHFGAQPGVLVPHSMGEASAAYISGGLSLEDATRVICQRSRLMGEGESMLTGDDIRLMALVEYSAEDINDVLVDYPDLEICVYAAPTHTVIGGPEPQVDAIVERAEKEGKLGRKLQTKGASHTSQMDPLLGELAYELTGIEPLRPTVGFYSSVDRETFYRPGHEPVHTIDYFLKGLRHSVWFSQAIAKSVENGHRTFLELSPNPAVLISVAAVTFSAGLHDAELIETLRRKEDESFGVINALMKLYVHGHAVDVASLFGTGAGRGFADIPRTRFERKPYWLKATVNSGGGSGSIPGAHVALPDGRHAWEVNAGAVTDLRELVRAAAAQVLTEATVGAAVAHGEIGAGEGTLTTTLSPHPGGASVTVHAKHDKNFRLLFEAVVTGATVAGTAEGAPQPADSAPQPADGARQNADGAIDPRKVGYIDNSVVVEDEIIDDIGNKWDPQSGESIDDRLAIIVGESMGYDPEDLPREIPLVELGLDSLMAVRIKNRVEFEFDIPQLQLQAMRQANLSDVSKFVNYAVHHRDELDDLAENAAGGGELDTAALNAYIDEQNAKRADSASAAADSAPAAADSAPAAADSAPTAADSAQKPADLTSQAAVAEAAGSDVPPRDAAERLTFGVYAVVTKRSAGGIFNKLPVLEEDVAQALTDKLNERTGGDIDVEDILDSETIEEMSNYVREFLDAAADTDGFVRYLRLIDGKKTYDPQAGDPTPVLLFHPAGGNTSAYEALLKRLPDSVPVIGFDRVEGSIEERVRQYMPRLRELQPHGPYVLVGWSLGGALAYGAAQVLRDEGEEVDFVGLIDVVRPRHDVVETPDTKRARLERWKDFAIRNYDLDADIPIPMDRLVEADDEGQFAIIMEMMSMSGTKIPGGIIEHQRTSFIDNRALTNIAPTPYGGKVVLYRADKMHDGAIELEPQWAEIDEDGRWGEVVDD
;
A
#
# COMPACT_ATOMS: atom_id res chain seq x y z
N ALA A 1 45.56 24.78 -11.59
CA ALA A 1 46.94 25.19 -11.92
C ALA A 1 47.90 24.83 -10.79
N ASP A 2 47.82 25.44 -9.60
CA ASP A 2 48.75 25.17 -8.48
C ASP A 2 48.85 23.68 -8.09
N LEU A 3 47.70 22.97 -8.03
CA LEU A 3 47.70 21.52 -7.74
C LEU A 3 48.36 20.70 -8.87
N LEU A 4 48.22 21.12 -10.14
CA LEU A 4 48.84 20.43 -11.27
C LEU A 4 50.36 20.53 -11.21
N GLU A 5 50.88 21.73 -10.99
CA GLU A 5 52.33 21.97 -10.84
C GLU A 5 52.91 21.14 -9.68
N TRP A 6 52.19 21.05 -8.57
CA TRP A 6 52.59 20.24 -7.43
C TRP A 6 52.54 18.73 -7.73
N LEU A 7 51.49 18.23 -8.39
CA LEU A 7 51.38 16.82 -8.79
C LEU A 7 52.52 16.39 -9.73
N GLU A 8 53.00 17.29 -10.58
CA GLU A 8 54.11 17.03 -11.51
C GLU A 8 55.50 17.08 -10.84
N SER A 9 55.61 17.62 -9.63
CA SER A 9 56.87 17.67 -8.86
C SER A 9 57.26 16.31 -8.26
N ASP A 10 58.54 16.12 -7.95
CA ASP A 10 59.05 14.91 -7.29
C ASP A 10 58.30 14.58 -5.99
N ALA A 11 57.92 15.60 -5.21
CA ALA A 11 57.17 15.44 -3.98
C ALA A 11 55.72 14.96 -4.23
N GLY A 12 55.06 15.53 -5.25
CA GLY A 12 53.72 15.11 -5.66
C GLY A 12 53.70 13.67 -6.17
N GLN A 13 54.62 13.32 -7.08
CA GLN A 13 54.73 11.97 -7.66
C GLN A 13 55.03 10.89 -6.61
N ALA A 14 55.76 11.24 -5.54
CA ALA A 14 56.08 10.32 -4.46
C ALA A 14 54.96 10.18 -3.41
N THR A 15 53.94 11.05 -3.42
CA THR A 15 52.87 11.06 -2.41
C THR A 15 51.72 10.13 -2.83
N PRO A 16 51.21 9.24 -1.96
CA PRO A 16 50.07 8.39 -2.31
C PRO A 16 48.81 9.20 -2.67
N LEU A 17 48.10 8.81 -3.74
CA LEU A 17 46.85 9.47 -4.17
C LEU A 17 45.79 9.52 -3.07
N ALA A 18 45.70 8.49 -2.23
CA ALA A 18 44.76 8.44 -1.12
C ALA A 18 45.02 9.56 -0.09
N ASP A 19 46.28 9.93 0.15
CA ASP A 19 46.65 11.00 1.09
C ASP A 19 46.39 12.39 0.47
N ILE A 20 46.54 12.50 -0.85
CA ILE A 20 46.17 13.69 -1.64
C ILE A 20 44.65 13.88 -1.59
N GLY A 21 43.88 12.85 -1.91
CA GLY A 21 42.42 12.86 -1.86
C GLY A 21 41.91 13.18 -0.46
N ARG A 22 42.48 12.57 0.58
CA ARG A 22 42.15 12.86 1.98
C ARG A 22 42.39 14.33 2.33
N ALA A 23 43.53 14.89 1.95
CA ALA A 23 43.84 16.30 2.21
C ALA A 23 42.93 17.27 1.44
N LEU A 24 42.52 16.92 0.22
CA LEU A 24 41.55 17.70 -0.56
C LEU A 24 40.14 17.62 0.03
N ALA A 25 39.71 16.42 0.47
CA ALA A 25 38.40 16.18 1.05
C ALA A 25 38.17 16.90 2.40
N HIS A 26 39.24 17.28 3.10
CA HIS A 26 39.15 18.03 4.37
C HIS A 26 39.28 19.55 4.20
N ARG A 27 39.27 20.07 2.97
CA ARG A 27 39.21 21.52 2.72
C ARG A 27 37.78 22.04 2.83
N ASN A 28 37.64 23.35 3.03
CA ASN A 28 36.35 23.99 2.82
C ASN A 28 35.91 23.85 1.34
N HIS A 29 34.69 23.38 1.13
CA HIS A 29 34.13 23.14 -0.20
C HIS A 29 33.36 24.38 -0.71
N GLY A 30 33.81 24.96 -1.82
CA GLY A 30 33.19 26.13 -2.43
C GLY A 30 31.97 25.80 -3.32
N ARG A 31 31.44 26.84 -3.99
CA ARG A 31 30.28 26.72 -4.92
C ARG A 31 30.61 26.12 -6.28
N SER A 32 31.80 26.43 -6.81
CA SER A 32 32.32 25.82 -8.04
C SER A 32 33.16 24.63 -7.63
N ARG A 33 32.82 23.45 -8.14
CA ARG A 33 33.39 22.17 -7.72
C ARG A 33 33.85 21.41 -8.95
N ALA A 34 34.97 20.72 -8.80
CA ALA A 34 35.42 19.73 -9.76
C ALA A 34 35.99 18.53 -9.01
N VAL A 35 35.75 17.34 -9.55
CA VAL A 35 36.31 16.07 -9.07
C VAL A 35 37.04 15.40 -10.23
N VAL A 36 38.21 14.84 -9.92
CA VAL A 36 39.00 14.02 -10.84
C VAL A 36 39.00 12.58 -10.31
N MET A 37 38.39 11.67 -11.07
CA MET A 37 38.34 10.24 -10.77
C MET A 37 39.64 9.56 -11.24
N ALA A 38 40.68 9.56 -10.39
CA ALA A 38 42.00 9.07 -10.74
C ALA A 38 42.32 7.69 -10.13
N ARG A 39 42.77 6.72 -10.96
CA ARG A 39 43.33 5.45 -10.49
C ARG A 39 44.87 5.48 -10.43
N SER A 40 45.48 6.42 -11.15
CA SER A 40 46.93 6.64 -11.20
C SER A 40 47.31 8.13 -11.12
N HIS A 41 48.58 8.42 -10.82
CA HIS A 41 49.08 9.80 -10.83
C HIS A 41 48.96 10.44 -12.22
N GLU A 42 49.11 9.64 -13.28
CA GLU A 42 48.94 10.12 -14.65
C GLU A 42 47.49 10.55 -14.91
N ASP A 43 46.50 9.79 -14.40
CA ASP A 43 45.08 10.16 -14.46
C ASP A 43 44.82 11.47 -13.71
N ALA A 44 45.38 11.61 -12.50
CA ALA A 44 45.25 12.82 -11.69
C ALA A 44 45.82 14.05 -12.41
N VAL A 45 47.03 13.94 -12.97
CA VAL A 45 47.67 15.02 -13.74
C VAL A 45 46.84 15.38 -14.98
N LYS A 46 46.40 14.38 -15.76
CA LYS A 46 45.56 14.60 -16.95
C LYS A 46 44.23 15.27 -16.61
N GLY A 47 43.54 14.82 -15.57
CA GLY A 47 42.25 15.36 -15.16
C GLY A 47 42.36 16.77 -14.57
N VAL A 48 43.33 17.02 -13.68
CA VAL A 48 43.54 18.36 -13.10
C VAL A 48 43.97 19.36 -14.19
N ARG A 49 44.72 18.92 -15.21
CA ARG A 49 45.03 19.73 -16.40
C ARG A 49 43.77 20.07 -17.20
N ALA A 50 42.89 19.09 -17.44
CA ALA A 50 41.62 19.34 -18.13
C ALA A 50 40.73 20.35 -17.38
N VAL A 51 40.64 20.24 -16.04
CA VAL A 51 39.95 21.24 -15.20
C VAL A 51 40.59 22.62 -15.36
N ALA A 52 41.92 22.72 -15.30
CA ALA A 52 42.62 23.99 -15.42
C ALA A 52 42.46 24.66 -16.80
N GLU A 53 42.29 23.87 -17.85
CA GLU A 53 42.08 24.32 -19.22
C GLU A 53 40.60 24.50 -19.59
N GLY A 54 39.66 24.14 -18.70
CA GLY A 54 38.22 24.17 -18.98
C GLY A 54 37.79 23.21 -20.10
N LYS A 55 38.49 22.08 -20.24
CA LYS A 55 38.22 21.08 -21.29
C LYS A 55 37.51 19.87 -20.73
N ALA A 56 36.61 19.31 -21.53
CA ALA A 56 35.96 18.04 -21.22
C ALA A 56 37.00 16.90 -21.13
N ASN A 57 36.84 16.05 -20.12
CA ASN A 57 37.63 14.84 -19.94
C ASN A 57 36.77 13.79 -19.22
N PRO A 58 36.75 12.52 -19.66
CA PRO A 58 35.92 11.48 -19.05
C PRO A 58 36.17 11.23 -17.56
N LEU A 59 37.35 11.60 -17.05
CA LEU A 59 37.72 11.44 -15.64
C LEU A 59 37.32 12.64 -14.78
N VAL A 60 36.71 13.67 -15.37
CA VAL A 60 36.46 14.96 -14.72
C VAL A 60 34.97 15.25 -14.70
N TYR A 61 34.46 15.51 -13.50
CA TYR A 61 33.15 16.12 -13.28
C TYR A 61 33.34 17.52 -12.75
N SER A 62 32.59 18.49 -13.28
CA SER A 62 32.68 19.88 -12.84
C SER A 62 31.36 20.61 -12.96
N ALA A 63 31.07 21.48 -12.00
CA ALA A 63 29.95 22.39 -12.01
C ALA A 63 30.38 23.77 -11.46
N ASP A 64 29.91 24.84 -12.09
CA ASP A 64 30.24 26.21 -11.70
C ASP A 64 29.46 26.72 -10.48
N SER A 65 28.35 26.06 -10.18
CA SER A 65 27.48 26.33 -9.04
C SER A 65 26.75 25.07 -8.60
N PRO A 66 26.32 25.01 -7.32
CA PRO A 66 25.38 23.99 -6.89
C PRO A 66 24.04 24.13 -7.64
N ASP A 67 23.34 23.01 -7.79
CA ASP A 67 21.94 23.00 -8.23
C ASP A 67 21.06 23.73 -7.21
N ALA A 68 20.03 24.42 -7.72
CA ALA A 68 19.07 25.13 -6.88
C ALA A 68 18.04 24.20 -6.22
N ALA A 69 17.63 23.14 -6.94
CA ALA A 69 16.74 22.11 -6.45
C ALA A 69 17.53 20.87 -6.02
N SER A 70 16.94 20.09 -5.10
CA SER A 70 17.55 18.86 -4.60
C SER A 70 17.59 17.75 -5.66
N ALA A 71 18.51 16.80 -5.51
CA ALA A 71 18.56 15.62 -6.38
C ALA A 71 17.30 14.74 -6.23
N VAL A 72 16.88 14.17 -7.37
CA VAL A 72 15.82 13.16 -7.46
C VAL A 72 16.48 11.79 -7.36
N TRP A 73 16.04 10.96 -6.42
CA TRP A 73 16.43 9.56 -6.36
C TRP A 73 15.37 8.72 -7.06
N LEU A 74 15.78 7.97 -8.08
CA LEU A 74 14.95 7.08 -8.87
C LEU A 74 15.06 5.67 -8.31
N LEU A 75 13.93 5.02 -8.08
CA LEU A 75 13.88 3.62 -7.64
C LEU A 75 13.41 2.81 -8.84
N SER A 76 14.36 2.15 -9.50
CA SER A 76 14.13 1.40 -10.73
C SER A 76 13.12 0.26 -10.55
N GLY A 77 12.43 -0.07 -11.64
CA GLY A 77 11.57 -1.25 -11.72
C GLY A 77 12.30 -2.53 -12.12
N PHE A 78 11.52 -3.49 -12.63
CA PHE A 78 12.01 -4.75 -13.17
C PHE A 78 12.89 -4.54 -14.43
N GLY A 79 13.87 -5.42 -14.65
CA GLY A 79 14.70 -5.44 -15.86
C GLY A 79 16.16 -5.01 -15.65
N SER A 80 16.53 -4.52 -14.46
CA SER A 80 17.93 -4.19 -14.11
C SER A 80 18.74 -5.40 -13.64
N GLN A 81 18.09 -6.54 -13.36
CA GLN A 81 18.74 -7.71 -12.77
C GLN A 81 19.81 -8.31 -13.69
N HIS A 82 20.87 -8.82 -13.09
CA HIS A 82 21.84 -9.65 -13.77
C HIS A 82 22.54 -10.59 -12.80
N ARG A 83 23.00 -11.73 -13.29
CA ARG A 83 23.54 -12.85 -12.48
C ARG A 83 24.47 -12.45 -11.33
N LYS A 84 25.39 -11.51 -11.54
CA LYS A 84 26.40 -11.10 -10.55
C LYS A 84 26.11 -9.79 -9.82
N MET A 85 24.85 -9.33 -9.81
CA MET A 85 24.52 -8.02 -9.24
C MET A 85 24.83 -7.95 -7.75
N ALA A 86 25.41 -6.82 -7.33
CA ALA A 86 25.78 -6.49 -5.95
C ALA A 86 26.80 -7.43 -5.27
N LYS A 87 27.22 -8.51 -5.91
CA LYS A 87 28.20 -9.45 -5.37
C LYS A 87 29.50 -8.76 -5.00
N GLN A 88 30.05 -7.97 -5.92
CA GLN A 88 31.34 -7.31 -5.70
C GLN A 88 31.20 -6.31 -4.54
N LEU A 89 30.17 -5.47 -4.58
CA LEU A 89 29.92 -4.46 -3.57
C LEU A 89 29.66 -5.06 -2.19
N TYR A 90 28.89 -6.15 -2.12
CA TYR A 90 28.66 -6.89 -0.89
C TYR A 90 29.97 -7.44 -0.30
N THR A 91 30.85 -8.00 -1.14
CA THR A 91 32.14 -8.54 -0.67
C THR A 91 33.18 -7.47 -0.31
N GLU A 92 33.14 -6.30 -0.94
CA GLU A 92 34.18 -5.27 -0.81
C GLU A 92 33.79 -4.12 0.12
N ASN A 93 32.49 -3.85 0.29
CA ASN A 93 31.99 -2.71 1.06
C ASN A 93 31.19 -3.17 2.29
N PRO A 94 31.78 -3.08 3.51
CA PRO A 94 31.13 -3.55 4.73
C PRO A 94 29.90 -2.71 5.14
N VAL A 95 29.79 -1.47 4.65
CA VAL A 95 28.62 -0.63 4.90
C VAL A 95 27.44 -1.14 4.08
N PHE A 96 27.66 -1.42 2.80
CA PHE A 96 26.64 -2.00 1.93
C PHE A 96 26.23 -3.39 2.42
N ALA A 97 27.20 -4.26 2.76
CA ALA A 97 26.94 -5.60 3.30
C ALA A 97 26.03 -5.54 4.53
N LYS A 98 26.36 -4.67 5.51
CA LYS A 98 25.53 -4.47 6.70
C LYS A 98 24.07 -4.13 6.37
N TYR A 99 23.82 -3.28 5.38
CA TYR A 99 22.46 -2.89 5.04
C TYR A 99 21.74 -3.94 4.19
N ALA A 100 22.47 -4.67 3.34
CA ALA A 100 21.93 -5.83 2.64
C ALA A 100 21.53 -6.93 3.62
N ASP A 101 22.37 -7.26 4.61
CA ASP A 101 22.09 -8.27 5.65
C ASP A 101 20.84 -7.95 6.47
N ARG A 102 20.58 -6.66 6.74
CA ARG A 102 19.36 -6.23 7.45
C ARG A 102 18.10 -6.53 6.65
N VAL A 103 18.13 -6.34 5.35
CA VAL A 103 17.00 -6.66 4.46
C VAL A 103 16.89 -8.17 4.30
N ASP A 104 18.02 -8.85 4.09
CA ASP A 104 18.10 -10.31 3.92
C ASP A 104 17.48 -11.05 5.11
N HIS A 105 17.74 -10.63 6.34
CA HIS A 105 17.12 -11.22 7.53
C HIS A 105 15.59 -11.13 7.50
N LEU A 106 15.04 -10.01 6.99
CA LEU A 106 13.59 -9.84 6.88
C LEU A 106 13.04 -10.70 5.74
N VAL A 107 13.73 -10.73 4.59
CA VAL A 107 13.37 -11.62 3.46
C VAL A 107 13.36 -13.08 3.88
N GLN A 108 14.36 -13.54 4.64
CA GLN A 108 14.40 -14.90 5.17
C GLN A 108 13.20 -15.20 6.07
N ARG A 109 12.73 -14.22 6.85
CA ARG A 109 11.55 -14.38 7.71
C ARG A 109 10.26 -14.45 6.91
N GLU A 110 10.13 -13.65 5.85
CA GLU A 110 8.93 -13.57 5.02
C GLU A 110 8.83 -14.70 3.98
N LEU A 111 9.96 -15.14 3.40
CA LEU A 111 10.00 -16.06 2.24
C LEU A 111 10.88 -17.31 2.46
N GLY A 112 11.59 -17.42 3.58
CA GLY A 112 12.36 -18.63 3.92
C GLY A 112 13.70 -18.82 3.20
N TYR A 113 14.13 -17.90 2.32
CA TYR A 113 15.42 -17.97 1.61
C TYR A 113 16.27 -16.71 1.80
N SER A 114 17.60 -16.84 1.59
CA SER A 114 18.54 -15.71 1.63
C SER A 114 18.85 -15.17 0.23
N ILE A 115 18.53 -13.89 0.01
CA ILE A 115 18.88 -13.17 -1.23
C ILE A 115 20.38 -12.83 -1.29
N VAL A 116 21.03 -12.66 -0.14
CA VAL A 116 22.48 -12.45 -0.04
C VAL A 116 23.26 -13.69 -0.47
N GLU A 117 22.82 -14.89 -0.08
CA GLU A 117 23.40 -16.13 -0.56
C GLU A 117 23.29 -16.24 -2.10
N MET A 118 22.17 -15.80 -2.67
CA MET A 118 22.00 -15.72 -4.13
C MET A 118 22.94 -14.71 -4.80
N PHE A 119 23.22 -13.56 -4.18
CA PHE A 119 24.24 -12.63 -4.69
C PHE A 119 25.63 -13.28 -4.72
N LEU A 120 25.94 -14.11 -3.74
CA LEU A 120 27.24 -14.77 -3.60
C LEU A 120 27.40 -15.99 -4.52
N ASP A 121 26.31 -16.65 -4.91
CA ASP A 121 26.35 -17.80 -5.80
C ASP A 121 26.37 -17.40 -7.29
N ASP A 122 27.48 -17.72 -7.98
CA ASP A 122 27.63 -17.46 -9.42
C ASP A 122 26.78 -18.40 -10.30
N ALA A 123 26.32 -19.53 -9.77
CA ALA A 123 25.50 -20.52 -10.47
C ALA A 123 24.01 -20.15 -10.47
N GLN A 124 23.56 -19.42 -9.44
CA GLN A 124 22.17 -19.00 -9.30
C GLN A 124 21.78 -17.98 -10.38
N THR A 125 20.53 -18.06 -10.83
CA THR A 125 19.91 -17.03 -11.68
C THR A 125 18.63 -16.51 -11.02
N TYR A 126 18.10 -15.39 -11.51
CA TYR A 126 16.95 -14.73 -10.92
C TYR A 126 15.70 -14.95 -11.78
N GLY A 127 14.63 -15.44 -11.14
CA GLY A 127 13.28 -15.49 -11.69
C GLY A 127 12.52 -14.18 -11.42
N ILE A 128 11.20 -14.14 -11.66
CA ILE A 128 10.41 -12.92 -11.38
C ILE A 128 10.48 -12.52 -9.91
N GLU A 129 10.21 -13.44 -9.00
CA GLU A 129 10.20 -13.19 -7.56
C GLU A 129 11.57 -12.71 -7.07
N THR A 130 12.60 -13.54 -7.25
CA THR A 130 13.96 -13.29 -6.74
C THR A 130 14.63 -12.09 -7.41
N SER A 131 14.25 -11.73 -8.65
CA SER A 131 14.69 -10.47 -9.27
C SER A 131 14.16 -9.26 -8.53
N GLN A 132 12.87 -9.25 -8.17
CA GLN A 132 12.24 -8.14 -7.47
C GLN A 132 12.82 -7.97 -6.06
N VAL A 133 12.90 -9.04 -5.28
CA VAL A 133 13.48 -9.01 -3.93
C VAL A 133 14.96 -8.62 -3.97
N GLY A 134 15.72 -9.14 -4.95
CA GLY A 134 17.13 -8.79 -5.17
C GLY A 134 17.33 -7.32 -5.48
N ILE A 135 16.56 -6.76 -6.42
CA ILE A 135 16.65 -5.34 -6.77
C ILE A 135 16.24 -4.46 -5.58
N TYR A 136 15.16 -4.79 -4.86
CA TYR A 136 14.74 -4.06 -3.66
C TYR A 136 15.84 -4.03 -2.59
N THR A 137 16.45 -5.19 -2.32
CA THR A 137 17.55 -5.31 -1.35
C THR A 137 18.71 -4.41 -1.73
N ILE A 138 19.08 -4.40 -3.02
CA ILE A 138 20.14 -3.54 -3.56
C ILE A 138 19.77 -2.06 -3.44
N GLN A 139 18.54 -1.68 -3.79
CA GLN A 139 18.06 -0.29 -3.72
C GLN A 139 18.09 0.25 -2.30
N VAL A 140 17.56 -0.50 -1.34
CA VAL A 140 17.55 -0.14 0.08
C VAL A 140 18.97 -0.07 0.63
N ALA A 141 19.82 -1.07 0.35
CA ALA A 141 21.20 -1.09 0.81
C ALA A 141 22.04 0.04 0.19
N LEU A 142 21.83 0.38 -1.09
CA LEU A 142 22.46 1.54 -1.75
C LEU A 142 21.99 2.84 -1.10
N ALA A 143 20.70 3.02 -0.86
CA ALA A 143 20.16 4.23 -0.25
C ALA A 143 20.79 4.49 1.13
N ASP A 144 20.86 3.46 1.98
CA ASP A 144 21.45 3.58 3.31
C ASP A 144 22.99 3.69 3.27
N THR A 145 23.64 3.09 2.27
CA THR A 145 25.07 3.29 2.02
C THR A 145 25.37 4.74 1.63
N LEU A 146 24.59 5.32 0.72
CA LEU A 146 24.73 6.72 0.33
C LEU A 146 24.47 7.65 1.53
N ARG A 147 23.45 7.36 2.34
CA ARG A 147 23.18 8.07 3.62
C ARG A 147 24.32 7.99 4.61
N HIS A 148 24.99 6.83 4.70
CA HIS A 148 26.18 6.68 5.54
C HIS A 148 27.31 7.64 5.11
N PHE A 149 27.46 7.87 3.80
CA PHE A 149 28.40 8.87 3.25
C PHE A 149 27.81 10.29 3.18
N GLY A 150 26.74 10.57 3.95
CA GLY A 150 26.17 11.91 4.11
C GLY A 150 25.23 12.36 2.99
N ALA A 151 24.95 11.51 2.00
CA ALA A 151 23.97 11.84 0.96
C ALA A 151 22.54 11.72 1.47
N GLN A 152 21.65 12.57 0.96
CA GLN A 152 20.23 12.55 1.32
C GLN A 152 19.39 12.61 0.05
N PRO A 153 18.29 11.86 -0.03
CA PRO A 153 17.32 12.06 -1.10
C PRO A 153 16.66 13.44 -0.94
N GLY A 154 16.56 14.18 -2.03
CA GLY A 154 15.75 15.39 -2.06
C GLY A 154 14.28 15.07 -2.20
N VAL A 155 13.98 14.34 -3.28
CA VAL A 155 12.68 13.77 -3.60
C VAL A 155 12.88 12.40 -4.24
N LEU A 156 11.86 11.54 -4.20
CA LEU A 156 11.89 10.23 -4.83
C LEU A 156 10.99 10.19 -6.07
N VAL A 157 11.36 9.37 -7.05
CA VAL A 157 10.47 8.94 -8.13
C VAL A 157 10.57 7.41 -8.25
N PRO A 158 9.67 6.66 -7.62
CA PRO A 158 9.57 5.22 -7.79
C PRO A 158 9.08 4.81 -9.18
N HIS A 159 9.35 3.56 -9.55
CA HIS A 159 8.87 2.93 -10.77
C HIS A 159 8.46 1.48 -10.48
N SER A 160 7.15 1.17 -10.54
CA SER A 160 6.62 -0.20 -10.35
C SER A 160 7.09 -0.83 -9.02
N MET A 161 7.88 -1.91 -9.04
CA MET A 161 8.42 -2.56 -7.84
C MET A 161 9.30 -1.63 -6.97
N GLY A 162 9.85 -0.56 -7.55
CA GLY A 162 10.58 0.47 -6.81
C GLY A 162 9.72 1.27 -5.82
N GLU A 163 8.37 1.17 -5.91
CA GLU A 163 7.44 1.76 -4.94
C GLU A 163 7.67 1.21 -3.51
N ALA A 164 7.97 -0.08 -3.36
CA ALA A 164 8.28 -0.66 -2.05
C ALA A 164 9.56 -0.03 -1.44
N SER A 165 10.61 0.15 -2.26
CA SER A 165 11.82 0.84 -1.81
C SER A 165 11.57 2.31 -1.50
N ALA A 166 10.74 3.00 -2.27
CA ALA A 166 10.38 4.39 -1.99
C ALA A 166 9.56 4.54 -0.71
N ALA A 167 8.70 3.57 -0.38
CA ALA A 167 7.95 3.58 0.88
C ALA A 167 8.89 3.58 2.10
N TYR A 168 9.91 2.72 2.12
CA TYR A 168 10.95 2.76 3.16
C TYR A 168 11.80 4.03 3.10
N ILE A 169 12.34 4.38 1.93
CA ILE A 169 13.30 5.48 1.80
C ILE A 169 12.63 6.83 2.11
N SER A 170 11.34 6.99 1.81
CA SER A 170 10.58 8.18 2.19
C SER A 170 10.25 8.23 3.67
N GLY A 171 10.35 7.11 4.40
CA GLY A 171 9.87 6.95 5.77
C GLY A 171 8.36 6.78 5.85
N GLY A 172 7.70 6.46 4.73
CA GLY A 172 6.26 6.18 4.68
C GLY A 172 5.89 4.74 5.07
N LEU A 173 6.86 3.84 5.16
CA LEU A 173 6.75 2.54 5.81
C LEU A 173 8.01 2.23 6.62
N SER A 174 7.87 1.36 7.62
CA SER A 174 9.01 0.73 8.28
C SER A 174 9.79 -0.14 7.28
N LEU A 175 11.04 -0.50 7.61
CA LEU A 175 11.80 -1.43 6.76
C LEU A 175 11.12 -2.81 6.69
N GLU A 176 10.50 -3.23 7.79
CA GLU A 176 9.79 -4.49 7.91
C GLU A 176 8.57 -4.53 6.98
N ASP A 177 7.71 -3.52 7.05
CA ASP A 177 6.51 -3.44 6.21
C ASP A 177 6.84 -3.29 4.73
N ALA A 178 7.82 -2.45 4.39
CA ALA A 178 8.26 -2.32 3.01
C ALA A 178 8.86 -3.63 2.46
N THR A 179 9.51 -4.43 3.33
CA THR A 179 10.03 -5.75 2.96
C THR A 179 8.89 -6.74 2.78
N ARG A 180 7.87 -6.72 3.65
CA ARG A 180 6.65 -7.51 3.48
C ARG A 180 5.96 -7.21 2.16
N VAL A 181 5.79 -5.93 1.82
CA VAL A 181 5.20 -5.49 0.54
C VAL A 181 5.92 -6.11 -0.66
N ILE A 182 7.25 -6.00 -0.72
CA ILE A 182 7.97 -6.55 -1.87
C ILE A 182 7.96 -8.07 -1.87
N CYS A 183 8.10 -8.71 -0.71
CA CYS A 183 8.14 -10.16 -0.58
C CYS A 183 6.84 -10.78 -1.08
N GLN A 184 5.70 -10.34 -0.52
CA GLN A 184 4.40 -10.93 -0.83
C GLN A 184 3.99 -10.64 -2.27
N ARG A 185 4.17 -9.41 -2.75
CA ARG A 185 3.97 -9.09 -4.17
C ARG A 185 4.82 -9.97 -5.08
N SER A 186 6.11 -10.11 -4.78
CA SER A 186 7.04 -10.82 -5.66
C SER A 186 6.76 -12.32 -5.71
N ARG A 187 6.39 -12.91 -4.57
CA ARG A 187 6.01 -14.31 -4.43
C ARG A 187 4.74 -14.59 -5.22
N LEU A 188 3.66 -13.84 -4.97
CA LEU A 188 2.39 -14.01 -5.69
C LEU A 188 2.54 -13.83 -7.20
N MET A 189 3.35 -12.86 -7.64
CA MET A 189 3.66 -12.70 -9.07
C MET A 189 4.48 -13.87 -9.64
N GLY A 190 5.39 -14.45 -8.84
CA GLY A 190 6.19 -15.62 -9.24
C GLY A 190 5.36 -16.89 -9.34
N GLU A 191 4.53 -17.15 -8.32
CA GLU A 191 3.57 -18.25 -8.27
C GLU A 191 2.57 -18.13 -9.42
N GLY A 192 1.93 -16.97 -9.58
CA GLY A 192 1.01 -16.71 -10.67
C GLY A 192 1.65 -16.91 -12.05
N GLU A 193 2.85 -16.36 -12.29
CA GLU A 193 3.55 -16.57 -13.57
C GLU A 193 3.86 -18.05 -13.86
N SER A 194 4.17 -18.83 -12.81
CA SER A 194 4.50 -20.25 -12.96
C SER A 194 3.32 -21.11 -13.44
N MET A 195 2.10 -20.70 -13.10
CA MET A 195 0.86 -21.38 -13.47
C MET A 195 0.39 -21.01 -14.89
N LEU A 196 0.84 -19.88 -15.44
CA LEU A 196 0.49 -19.43 -16.79
C LEU A 196 1.04 -20.38 -17.88
N THR A 197 0.13 -20.95 -18.67
CA THR A 197 0.46 -21.78 -19.83
C THR A 197 -0.38 -21.42 -21.05
N GLY A 198 0.13 -21.73 -22.25
CA GLY A 198 -0.62 -21.58 -23.50
C GLY A 198 -1.20 -20.16 -23.70
N ASP A 199 -2.52 -20.10 -23.90
CA ASP A 199 -3.24 -18.88 -24.23
C ASP A 199 -3.39 -17.91 -23.04
N ASP A 200 -3.05 -18.31 -21.81
CA ASP A 200 -3.08 -17.43 -20.63
C ASP A 200 -1.80 -16.59 -20.47
N ILE A 201 -0.76 -16.88 -21.24
CA ILE A 201 0.47 -16.09 -21.26
C ILE A 201 0.16 -14.68 -21.80
N ARG A 202 0.62 -13.66 -21.06
CA ARG A 202 0.59 -12.27 -21.50
C ARG A 202 2.01 -11.74 -21.50
N LEU A 203 2.53 -11.46 -22.69
CA LEU A 203 3.87 -10.91 -22.84
C LEU A 203 3.84 -9.41 -22.60
N MET A 204 4.94 -8.88 -22.11
CA MET A 204 5.17 -7.44 -22.08
C MET A 204 6.12 -7.03 -23.21
N ALA A 205 5.92 -5.84 -23.79
CA ALA A 205 6.84 -5.27 -24.76
C ALA A 205 7.01 -3.76 -24.57
N LEU A 206 8.22 -3.27 -24.79
CA LEU A 206 8.52 -1.85 -24.94
C LEU A 206 8.38 -1.47 -26.42
N VAL A 207 7.52 -0.50 -26.73
CA VAL A 207 7.31 -0.01 -28.09
C VAL A 207 7.49 1.50 -28.16
N GLU A 208 8.07 1.98 -29.26
CA GLU A 208 8.30 3.41 -29.51
C GLU A 208 7.04 4.08 -30.09
N TYR A 209 6.00 4.16 -29.26
CA TYR A 209 4.80 4.97 -29.48
C TYR A 209 4.56 5.86 -28.26
N SER A 210 4.12 7.09 -28.51
CA SER A 210 3.72 8.01 -27.44
C SER A 210 2.43 7.55 -26.75
N ALA A 211 2.13 8.13 -25.59
CA ALA A 211 0.86 7.89 -24.91
C ALA A 211 -0.38 8.28 -25.75
N GLU A 212 -0.23 9.24 -26.67
CA GLU A 212 -1.31 9.66 -27.57
C GLU A 212 -1.41 8.69 -28.75
N ASP A 213 -0.28 8.41 -29.42
CA ASP A 213 -0.25 7.54 -30.60
C ASP A 213 -0.61 6.09 -30.26
N ILE A 214 -0.24 5.61 -29.07
CA ILE A 214 -0.47 4.22 -28.68
C ILE A 214 -1.98 3.94 -28.59
N ASN A 215 -2.80 4.89 -28.14
CA ASN A 215 -4.25 4.68 -28.07
C ASN A 215 -4.86 4.47 -29.45
N ASP A 216 -4.40 5.21 -30.47
CA ASP A 216 -4.84 5.02 -31.86
C ASP A 216 -4.40 3.66 -32.43
N VAL A 217 -3.24 3.15 -31.99
CA VAL A 217 -2.72 1.84 -32.40
C VAL A 217 -3.44 0.70 -31.68
N LEU A 218 -3.77 0.86 -30.39
CA LEU A 218 -4.45 -0.15 -29.57
C LEU A 218 -5.88 -0.43 -30.03
N VAL A 219 -6.50 0.46 -30.83
CA VAL A 219 -7.79 0.17 -31.49
C VAL A 219 -7.71 -1.10 -32.35
N ASP A 220 -6.57 -1.35 -33.00
CA ASP A 220 -6.33 -2.54 -33.82
C ASP A 220 -5.99 -3.79 -32.98
N TYR A 221 -5.74 -3.62 -31.68
CA TYR A 221 -5.22 -4.63 -30.75
C TYR A 221 -5.93 -4.52 -29.38
N PRO A 222 -7.21 -4.93 -29.30
CA PRO A 222 -8.08 -4.63 -28.16
C PRO A 222 -7.66 -5.30 -26.84
N ASP A 223 -6.81 -6.33 -26.89
CA ASP A 223 -6.38 -7.09 -25.71
C ASP A 223 -5.00 -6.65 -25.21
N LEU A 224 -4.47 -5.56 -25.76
CA LEU A 224 -3.24 -4.92 -25.28
C LEU A 224 -3.58 -3.81 -24.27
N GLU A 225 -3.00 -3.90 -23.08
CA GLU A 225 -3.10 -2.91 -22.02
C GLU A 225 -1.79 -2.12 -21.88
N ILE A 226 -1.88 -0.87 -21.43
CA ILE A 226 -0.70 -0.05 -21.16
C ILE A 226 -0.21 -0.32 -19.74
N CYS A 227 0.96 -0.94 -19.62
CA CYS A 227 1.61 -1.21 -18.33
C CYS A 227 2.36 0.02 -17.80
N VAL A 228 3.16 0.68 -18.65
CA VAL A 228 4.06 1.77 -18.21
C VAL A 228 4.15 2.86 -19.26
N TYR A 229 3.88 4.10 -18.84
CA TYR A 229 4.23 5.29 -19.60
C TYR A 229 5.70 5.64 -19.31
N ALA A 230 6.62 4.98 -20.03
CA ALA A 230 8.04 5.00 -19.70
C ALA A 230 8.71 6.32 -20.12
N ALA A 231 8.45 6.79 -21.35
CA ALA A 231 8.99 8.03 -21.89
C ALA A 231 8.00 8.68 -22.87
N PRO A 232 8.23 9.91 -23.36
CA PRO A 232 7.26 10.62 -24.21
C PRO A 232 6.91 9.87 -25.49
N THR A 233 7.84 9.07 -26.00
CA THR A 233 7.66 8.24 -27.21
C THR A 233 7.79 6.75 -26.93
N HIS A 234 7.84 6.32 -25.66
CA HIS A 234 8.04 4.91 -25.31
C HIS A 234 6.99 4.45 -24.29
N THR A 235 6.29 3.39 -24.65
CA THR A 235 5.24 2.80 -23.83
C THR A 235 5.53 1.32 -23.64
N VAL A 236 5.36 0.80 -22.43
CA VAL A 236 5.34 -0.64 -22.17
C VAL A 236 3.90 -1.10 -22.19
N ILE A 237 3.63 -2.09 -23.01
CA ILE A 237 2.34 -2.73 -23.17
C ILE A 237 2.40 -4.18 -22.70
N GLY A 238 1.26 -4.73 -22.31
CA GLY A 238 1.09 -6.11 -21.90
C GLY A 238 -0.14 -6.70 -22.56
N GLY A 239 -0.06 -7.96 -23.00
CA GLY A 239 -1.22 -8.62 -23.59
C GLY A 239 -0.87 -9.95 -24.28
N PRO A 240 -1.82 -10.55 -25.02
CA PRO A 240 -1.63 -11.84 -25.67
C PRO A 240 -0.44 -11.84 -26.64
N GLU A 241 0.33 -12.92 -26.65
CA GLU A 241 1.53 -13.07 -27.50
C GLU A 241 1.30 -12.68 -28.97
N PRO A 242 0.19 -13.10 -29.65
CA PRO A 242 -0.04 -12.73 -31.05
C PRO A 242 -0.17 -11.22 -31.28
N GLN A 243 -0.80 -10.48 -30.36
CA GLN A 243 -0.98 -9.03 -30.49
C GLN A 243 0.31 -8.28 -30.14
N VAL A 244 1.04 -8.75 -29.13
CA VAL A 244 2.37 -8.20 -28.78
C VAL A 244 3.35 -8.39 -29.94
N ASP A 245 3.33 -9.55 -30.60
CA ASP A 245 4.16 -9.80 -31.78
C ASP A 245 3.75 -8.90 -32.96
N ALA A 246 2.46 -8.73 -33.20
CA ALA A 246 1.95 -7.91 -34.29
C ALA A 246 2.33 -6.42 -34.12
N ILE A 247 2.21 -5.86 -32.92
CA ILE A 247 2.57 -4.45 -32.68
C ILE A 247 4.08 -4.23 -32.68
N VAL A 248 4.87 -5.20 -32.21
CA VAL A 248 6.34 -5.17 -32.34
C VAL A 248 6.75 -5.21 -33.81
N GLU A 249 6.17 -6.13 -34.61
CA GLU A 249 6.44 -6.21 -36.04
C GLU A 249 6.01 -4.93 -36.78
N ARG A 250 4.88 -4.33 -36.39
CA ARG A 250 4.43 -3.03 -36.91
C ARG A 250 5.43 -1.93 -36.60
N ALA A 251 5.89 -1.82 -35.34
CA ALA A 251 6.91 -0.85 -34.95
C ALA A 251 8.18 -1.01 -35.79
N GLU A 252 8.68 -2.24 -35.93
CA GLU A 252 9.87 -2.54 -36.72
C GLU A 252 9.70 -2.18 -38.21
N LYS A 253 8.52 -2.44 -38.80
CA LYS A 253 8.19 -2.04 -40.19
C LYS A 253 8.16 -0.53 -40.37
N GLU A 254 7.75 0.21 -39.33
CA GLU A 254 7.76 1.67 -39.29
C GLU A 254 9.16 2.25 -38.99
N GLY A 255 10.16 1.40 -38.72
CA GLY A 255 11.52 1.81 -38.34
C GLY A 255 11.63 2.30 -36.89
N LYS A 256 10.65 1.97 -36.05
CA LYS A 256 10.55 2.27 -34.63
C LYS A 256 11.07 1.09 -33.79
N LEU A 257 11.48 1.37 -32.54
CA LEU A 257 11.86 0.32 -31.59
C LEU A 257 10.62 -0.51 -31.16
N GLY A 258 10.72 -1.83 -31.26
CA GLY A 258 9.83 -2.79 -30.61
C GLY A 258 10.67 -3.86 -29.92
N ARG A 259 10.45 -4.11 -28.63
CA ARG A 259 11.23 -5.10 -27.87
C ARG A 259 10.37 -5.83 -26.86
N LYS A 260 10.22 -7.13 -27.05
CA LYS A 260 9.62 -8.03 -26.05
C LYS A 260 10.47 -8.13 -24.79
N LEU A 261 9.81 -8.15 -23.64
CA LEU A 261 10.38 -8.44 -22.33
C LEU A 261 10.29 -9.95 -22.08
N GLN A 262 11.17 -10.47 -21.22
CA GLN A 262 11.22 -11.89 -20.89
C GLN A 262 10.37 -12.16 -19.65
N THR A 263 9.06 -12.03 -19.80
CA THR A 263 8.04 -12.33 -18.78
C THR A 263 6.90 -13.07 -19.46
N LYS A 264 6.30 -14.04 -18.77
CA LYS A 264 5.06 -14.72 -19.19
C LYS A 264 3.81 -14.05 -18.62
N GLY A 265 3.98 -13.26 -17.57
CA GLY A 265 2.94 -12.41 -17.00
C GLY A 265 3.17 -10.92 -17.30
N ALA A 266 2.07 -10.18 -17.38
CA ALA A 266 2.02 -8.75 -17.59
C ALA A 266 1.52 -8.03 -16.34
N SER A 267 2.45 -7.54 -15.51
CA SER A 267 2.12 -6.62 -14.41
C SER A 267 1.50 -5.32 -14.91
N HIS A 268 0.71 -4.63 -14.07
CA HIS A 268 0.02 -3.39 -14.42
C HIS A 268 -1.07 -3.57 -15.48
N THR A 269 -1.71 -4.74 -15.46
CA THR A 269 -2.82 -5.12 -16.33
C THR A 269 -3.87 -5.90 -15.54
N SER A 270 -5.01 -6.19 -16.17
CA SER A 270 -6.05 -7.07 -15.61
C SER A 270 -5.55 -8.46 -15.19
N GLN A 271 -4.44 -8.94 -15.75
CA GLN A 271 -3.87 -10.22 -15.35
C GLN A 271 -3.44 -10.27 -13.87
N MET A 272 -3.31 -9.12 -13.22
CA MET A 272 -2.99 -9.07 -11.79
C MET A 272 -4.22 -9.22 -10.88
N ASP A 273 -5.44 -9.10 -11.39
CA ASP A 273 -6.69 -9.10 -10.60
C ASP A 273 -6.81 -10.32 -9.66
N PRO A 274 -6.50 -11.57 -10.08
CA PRO A 274 -6.56 -12.74 -9.21
C PRO A 274 -5.59 -12.68 -8.02
N LEU A 275 -4.49 -11.92 -8.13
CA LEU A 275 -3.49 -11.81 -7.07
C LEU A 275 -3.83 -10.73 -6.04
N LEU A 276 -4.80 -9.84 -6.33
CA LEU A 276 -5.05 -8.66 -5.50
C LEU A 276 -5.70 -9.02 -4.15
N GLY A 277 -6.60 -10.01 -4.10
CA GLY A 277 -7.23 -10.46 -2.86
C GLY A 277 -6.21 -11.03 -1.88
N GLU A 278 -5.38 -11.95 -2.36
CA GLU A 278 -4.29 -12.55 -1.57
C GLU A 278 -3.25 -11.50 -1.18
N LEU A 279 -2.86 -10.60 -2.09
CA LEU A 279 -1.95 -9.52 -1.75
C LEU A 279 -2.55 -8.60 -0.66
N ALA A 280 -3.84 -8.28 -0.73
CA ALA A 280 -4.50 -7.47 0.29
C ALA A 280 -4.46 -8.17 1.66
N TYR A 281 -4.79 -9.45 1.70
CA TYR A 281 -4.71 -10.28 2.90
C TYR A 281 -3.30 -10.31 3.47
N GLU A 282 -2.31 -10.60 2.64
CA GLU A 282 -0.90 -10.71 3.02
C GLU A 282 -0.29 -9.38 3.48
N LEU A 283 -0.82 -8.24 3.06
CA LEU A 283 -0.41 -6.92 3.56
C LEU A 283 -1.18 -6.48 4.81
N THR A 284 -2.10 -7.29 5.33
CA THR A 284 -2.84 -6.96 6.56
C THR A 284 -1.88 -6.76 7.73
N GLY A 285 -1.93 -5.58 8.33
CA GLY A 285 -1.11 -5.21 9.48
C GLY A 285 0.15 -4.41 9.16
N ILE A 286 0.39 -4.00 7.91
CA ILE A 286 1.35 -2.92 7.63
C ILE A 286 0.89 -1.63 8.30
N GLU A 287 1.82 -0.78 8.74
CA GLU A 287 1.52 0.51 9.37
C GLU A 287 2.01 1.68 8.50
N PRO A 288 1.14 2.24 7.64
CA PRO A 288 1.48 3.42 6.83
C PRO A 288 1.83 4.62 7.70
N LEU A 289 2.99 5.23 7.45
CA LEU A 289 3.49 6.40 8.16
C LEU A 289 3.51 7.64 7.26
N ARG A 290 3.61 8.82 7.90
CA ARG A 290 3.78 10.09 7.20
C ARG A 290 5.17 10.15 6.54
N PRO A 291 5.27 10.36 5.22
CA PRO A 291 6.56 10.48 4.55
C PRO A 291 7.39 11.64 5.10
N THR A 292 8.67 11.41 5.35
CA THR A 292 9.67 12.43 5.73
C THR A 292 10.42 13.03 4.54
N VAL A 293 10.38 12.34 3.40
CA VAL A 293 10.91 12.79 2.10
C VAL A 293 9.77 12.78 1.10
N GLY A 294 9.68 13.83 0.28
CA GLY A 294 8.62 13.92 -0.72
C GLY A 294 8.88 12.98 -1.91
N PHE A 295 7.82 12.56 -2.59
CA PHE A 295 7.96 11.73 -3.79
C PHE A 295 6.88 12.05 -4.83
N TYR A 296 7.24 11.92 -6.10
CA TYR A 296 6.28 11.96 -7.20
C TYR A 296 5.83 10.53 -7.46
N SER A 297 4.55 10.25 -7.19
CA SER A 297 4.01 8.90 -7.30
C SER A 297 3.92 8.49 -8.76
N SER A 298 4.32 7.24 -9.04
CA SER A 298 4.07 6.62 -10.34
C SER A 298 2.74 5.87 -10.38
N VAL A 299 2.10 5.67 -9.22
CA VAL A 299 0.76 5.08 -9.07
C VAL A 299 -0.32 6.16 -9.22
N ASP A 300 -0.16 7.26 -8.49
CA ASP A 300 -1.08 8.40 -8.54
C ASP A 300 -0.61 9.42 -9.57
N ARG A 301 -1.27 9.39 -10.73
CA ARG A 301 -0.94 10.24 -11.88
C ARG A 301 -0.74 11.70 -11.46
N GLU A 302 0.41 12.26 -11.86
CA GLU A 302 0.79 13.66 -11.66
C GLU A 302 0.79 14.16 -10.20
N THR A 303 0.82 13.24 -9.23
CA THR A 303 0.72 13.58 -7.81
C THR A 303 2.10 13.67 -7.17
N PHE A 304 2.33 14.75 -6.42
CA PHE A 304 3.49 14.93 -5.56
C PHE A 304 3.08 14.92 -4.09
N TYR A 305 3.52 13.91 -3.36
CA TYR A 305 3.33 13.81 -1.93
C TYR A 305 4.49 14.52 -1.21
N ARG A 306 4.15 15.55 -0.44
CA ARG A 306 5.13 16.37 0.28
C ARG A 306 5.57 15.68 1.59
N PRO A 307 6.76 16.00 2.12
CA PRO A 307 7.10 15.64 3.49
C PRO A 307 6.01 16.08 4.48
N GLY A 308 5.62 15.19 5.39
CA GLY A 308 4.59 15.40 6.41
C GLY A 308 3.15 15.17 5.94
N HIS A 309 2.93 14.77 4.68
CA HIS A 309 1.62 14.37 4.18
C HIS A 309 1.03 13.22 5.01
N GLU A 310 -0.30 13.09 5.03
CA GLU A 310 -0.96 11.91 5.61
C GLU A 310 -0.41 10.61 5.00
N PRO A 311 -0.47 9.48 5.73
CA PRO A 311 0.04 8.22 5.22
C PRO A 311 -0.52 7.84 3.85
N VAL A 312 0.38 7.54 2.90
CA VAL A 312 0.03 7.26 1.49
C VAL A 312 0.18 5.78 1.16
N HIS A 313 1.18 5.10 1.74
CA HIS A 313 1.56 3.73 1.41
C HIS A 313 0.63 2.70 2.07
N THR A 314 -0.68 2.83 1.85
CA THR A 314 -1.71 1.91 2.31
C THR A 314 -1.73 0.63 1.47
N ILE A 315 -2.50 -0.37 1.91
CA ILE A 315 -2.73 -1.59 1.12
C ILE A 315 -3.30 -1.23 -0.25
N ASP A 316 -4.33 -0.37 -0.30
CA ASP A 316 -4.93 0.12 -1.55
C ASP A 316 -3.92 0.77 -2.50
N TYR A 317 -2.93 1.51 -1.96
CA TYR A 317 -1.88 2.10 -2.78
C TYR A 317 -1.05 1.02 -3.51
N PHE A 318 -0.72 -0.08 -2.83
CA PHE A 318 0.05 -1.17 -3.43
C PHE A 318 -0.78 -2.05 -4.37
N LEU A 319 -2.06 -2.31 -4.04
CA LEU A 319 -2.98 -2.99 -4.94
C LEU A 319 -3.14 -2.19 -6.24
N LYS A 320 -3.43 -0.88 -6.10
CA LYS A 320 -3.53 0.04 -7.23
C LYS A 320 -2.23 0.09 -8.03
N GLY A 321 -1.08 0.13 -7.36
CA GLY A 321 0.23 0.19 -8.01
C GLY A 321 0.62 -1.10 -8.74
N LEU A 322 0.14 -2.26 -8.31
CA LEU A 322 0.32 -3.52 -9.03
C LEU A 322 -0.64 -3.65 -10.23
N ARG A 323 -1.89 -3.21 -10.05
CA ARG A 323 -2.97 -3.38 -11.03
C ARG A 323 -2.96 -2.38 -12.18
N HIS A 324 -2.68 -1.11 -11.90
CA HIS A 324 -2.84 -0.03 -12.88
C HIS A 324 -1.52 0.44 -13.48
N SER A 325 -1.62 1.20 -14.57
CA SER A 325 -0.49 1.74 -15.31
C SER A 325 0.45 2.57 -14.43
N VAL A 326 1.74 2.48 -14.74
CA VAL A 326 2.80 3.25 -14.11
C VAL A 326 3.01 4.57 -14.86
N TRP A 327 2.70 5.70 -14.22
CA TRP A 327 2.79 7.07 -14.74
C TRP A 327 4.20 7.69 -14.59
N PHE A 328 5.23 6.93 -14.97
CA PHE A 328 6.62 7.31 -14.71
C PHE A 328 7.06 8.57 -15.48
N SER A 329 6.76 8.64 -16.78
CA SER A 329 7.13 9.80 -17.61
C SER A 329 6.52 11.11 -17.07
N GLN A 330 5.29 11.04 -16.55
CA GLN A 330 4.57 12.16 -15.96
C GLN A 330 5.20 12.57 -14.63
N ALA A 331 5.56 11.61 -13.77
CA ALA A 331 6.28 11.90 -12.53
C ALA A 331 7.64 12.58 -12.78
N ILE A 332 8.39 12.13 -13.79
CA ILE A 332 9.65 12.77 -14.20
C ILE A 332 9.39 14.18 -14.77
N ALA A 333 8.42 14.36 -15.66
CA ALA A 333 8.07 15.67 -16.21
C ALA A 333 7.71 16.66 -15.09
N LYS A 334 6.90 16.23 -14.11
CA LYS A 334 6.56 17.05 -12.93
C LYS A 334 7.78 17.40 -12.09
N SER A 335 8.74 16.49 -11.94
CA SER A 335 9.97 16.82 -11.24
C SER A 335 10.79 17.90 -11.99
N VAL A 336 10.85 17.84 -13.33
CA VAL A 336 11.53 18.86 -14.14
C VAL A 336 10.82 20.21 -14.05
N GLU A 337 9.48 20.22 -14.12
CA GLU A 337 8.66 21.43 -13.93
C GLU A 337 8.94 22.11 -12.58
N ASN A 338 9.21 21.33 -11.53
CA ASN A 338 9.57 21.81 -10.19
C ASN A 338 11.08 22.14 -10.04
N GLY A 339 11.82 22.17 -11.15
CA GLY A 339 13.20 22.66 -11.20
C GLY A 339 14.27 21.63 -10.87
N HIS A 340 13.92 20.35 -10.72
CA HIS A 340 14.90 19.29 -10.49
C HIS A 340 15.73 19.02 -11.75
N ARG A 341 17.05 18.88 -11.58
CA ARG A 341 18.02 18.73 -12.69
C ARG A 341 18.99 17.57 -12.54
N THR A 342 19.20 17.09 -11.30
CA THR A 342 20.02 15.94 -10.98
C THR A 342 19.14 14.74 -10.68
N PHE A 343 19.34 13.64 -11.41
CA PHE A 343 18.60 12.39 -11.28
C PHE A 343 19.56 11.23 -11.01
N LEU A 344 19.40 10.57 -9.86
CA LEU A 344 20.21 9.46 -9.41
C LEU A 344 19.39 8.17 -9.41
N GLU A 345 19.75 7.19 -10.23
CA GLU A 345 19.10 5.88 -10.22
C GLU A 345 19.80 4.92 -9.26
N LEU A 346 19.06 4.47 -8.25
CA LEU A 346 19.47 3.36 -7.39
C LEU A 346 19.06 2.05 -8.06
N SER A 347 20.02 1.33 -8.61
CA SER A 347 19.78 0.08 -9.33
C SER A 347 21.05 -0.78 -9.43
N PRO A 348 20.92 -2.09 -9.69
CA PRO A 348 22.05 -2.94 -10.09
C PRO A 348 22.56 -2.64 -11.51
N ASN A 349 21.71 -2.06 -12.36
CA ASN A 349 22.06 -1.57 -13.69
C ASN A 349 21.05 -0.50 -14.10
N PRO A 350 21.47 0.65 -14.67
CA PRO A 350 20.55 1.74 -14.97
C PRO A 350 19.53 1.31 -16.03
N ALA A 351 18.29 1.12 -15.60
CA ALA A 351 17.18 0.67 -16.42
C ALA A 351 16.31 1.85 -16.87
N VAL A 352 16.14 2.86 -16.01
CA VAL A 352 15.22 3.98 -16.28
C VAL A 352 15.91 5.27 -16.74
N LEU A 353 17.24 5.42 -16.56
CA LEU A 353 17.94 6.66 -16.94
C LEU A 353 17.77 7.08 -18.41
N ILE A 354 17.64 6.15 -19.35
CA ILE A 354 17.41 6.48 -20.78
C ILE A 354 16.02 7.11 -20.95
N SER A 355 15.00 6.54 -20.30
CA SER A 355 13.65 7.10 -20.29
C SER A 355 13.62 8.49 -19.66
N VAL A 356 14.34 8.68 -18.54
CA VAL A 356 14.49 9.99 -17.89
C VAL A 356 15.18 10.99 -18.81
N ALA A 357 16.22 10.60 -19.55
CA ALA A 357 16.86 11.45 -20.55
C ALA A 357 15.88 11.94 -21.62
N ALA A 358 15.02 11.04 -22.13
CA ALA A 358 14.02 11.40 -23.12
C ALA A 358 12.95 12.37 -22.56
N VAL A 359 12.45 12.11 -21.35
CA VAL A 359 11.48 12.99 -20.68
C VAL A 359 12.08 14.37 -20.41
N THR A 360 13.25 14.44 -19.78
CA THR A 360 13.94 15.71 -19.46
C THR A 360 14.18 16.54 -20.72
N PHE A 361 14.67 15.91 -21.79
CA PHE A 361 14.86 16.58 -23.08
C PHE A 361 13.54 17.15 -23.64
N SER A 362 12.47 16.36 -23.63
CA SER A 362 11.14 16.80 -24.10
C SER A 362 10.55 17.94 -23.25
N ALA A 363 10.85 17.97 -21.95
CA ALA A 363 10.45 19.01 -21.02
C ALA A 363 11.35 20.26 -21.09
N GLY A 364 12.29 20.32 -22.04
CA GLY A 364 13.18 21.47 -22.27
C GLY A 364 14.46 21.49 -21.43
N LEU A 365 14.70 20.44 -20.63
CA LEU A 365 15.93 20.24 -19.86
C LEU A 365 16.92 19.37 -20.65
N HIS A 366 17.80 20.01 -21.41
CA HIS A 366 18.72 19.34 -22.34
C HIS A 366 20.03 18.88 -21.67
N ASP A 367 20.30 19.37 -20.47
CA ASP A 367 21.54 19.20 -19.71
C ASP A 367 21.24 18.70 -18.29
N ALA A 368 20.28 17.77 -18.17
CA ALA A 368 20.04 17.03 -16.94
C ALA A 368 21.27 16.19 -16.56
N GLU A 369 21.63 16.16 -15.28
CA GLU A 369 22.63 15.24 -14.78
C GLU A 369 21.97 13.89 -14.49
N LEU A 370 22.41 12.85 -15.20
CA LEU A 370 21.93 11.49 -15.06
C LEU A 370 23.04 10.66 -14.39
N ILE A 371 22.75 10.18 -13.18
CA ILE A 371 23.70 9.51 -12.30
C ILE A 371 23.25 8.07 -12.09
N GLU A 372 24.09 7.12 -12.47
CA GLU A 372 23.92 5.70 -12.17
C GLU A 372 24.66 5.31 -10.88
N THR A 373 24.14 4.36 -10.11
CA THR A 373 24.89 3.72 -9.01
C THR A 373 25.74 2.56 -9.48
N LEU A 374 25.11 1.47 -9.95
CA LEU A 374 25.77 0.26 -10.40
C LEU A 374 25.48 0.05 -11.88
N ARG A 375 26.43 -0.58 -12.59
CA ARG A 375 26.26 -0.95 -13.99
C ARG A 375 26.82 -2.33 -14.25
N ARG A 376 26.09 -3.12 -15.04
CA ARG A 376 26.52 -4.46 -15.45
C ARG A 376 27.89 -4.41 -16.14
N LYS A 377 28.82 -5.27 -15.71
CA LYS A 377 30.21 -5.38 -16.20
C LYS A 377 31.09 -4.17 -15.89
N GLU A 378 30.68 -3.31 -14.97
CA GLU A 378 31.53 -2.26 -14.41
C GLU A 378 31.87 -2.57 -12.95
N ASP A 379 32.85 -1.85 -12.43
CA ASP A 379 33.34 -1.97 -11.05
C ASP A 379 32.32 -1.33 -10.09
N GLU A 380 31.65 -2.14 -9.29
CA GLU A 380 30.50 -1.70 -8.46
C GLU A 380 30.92 -0.66 -7.42
N SER A 381 32.07 -0.87 -6.77
CA SER A 381 32.66 0.07 -5.80
C SER A 381 32.95 1.44 -6.43
N PHE A 382 33.50 1.47 -7.65
CA PHE A 382 33.70 2.71 -8.38
C PHE A 382 32.38 3.38 -8.75
N GLY A 383 31.36 2.63 -9.15
CA GLY A 383 30.03 3.16 -9.47
C GLY A 383 29.42 3.96 -8.30
N VAL A 384 29.46 3.42 -7.08
CA VAL A 384 28.96 4.12 -5.89
C VAL A 384 29.77 5.40 -5.60
N ILE A 385 31.10 5.35 -5.69
CA ILE A 385 31.95 6.54 -5.48
C ILE A 385 31.67 7.57 -6.58
N ASN A 386 31.51 7.14 -7.83
CA ASN A 386 31.20 7.97 -8.97
C ASN A 386 29.89 8.73 -8.76
N ALA A 387 28.84 8.03 -8.29
CA ALA A 387 27.56 8.62 -7.95
C ALA A 387 27.67 9.69 -6.85
N LEU A 388 28.37 9.38 -5.74
CA LEU A 388 28.62 10.33 -4.65
C LEU A 388 29.39 11.56 -5.15
N MET A 389 30.38 11.39 -6.03
CA MET A 389 31.17 12.50 -6.56
C MET A 389 30.36 13.39 -7.52
N LYS A 390 29.50 12.81 -8.37
CA LYS A 390 28.58 13.58 -9.22
C LYS A 390 27.59 14.38 -8.36
N LEU A 391 27.00 13.77 -7.32
CA LEU A 391 26.16 14.48 -6.34
C LEU A 391 26.92 15.65 -5.67
N TYR A 392 28.13 15.39 -5.18
CA TYR A 392 28.97 16.40 -4.54
C TYR A 392 29.28 17.58 -5.47
N VAL A 393 29.62 17.31 -6.74
CA VAL A 393 29.94 18.36 -7.71
C VAL A 393 28.76 19.30 -7.94
N HIS A 394 27.55 18.73 -8.05
CA HIS A 394 26.30 19.48 -8.20
C HIS A 394 25.76 20.09 -6.91
N GLY A 395 26.52 20.04 -5.81
CA GLY A 395 26.17 20.76 -4.58
C GLY A 395 25.32 19.99 -3.58
N HIS A 396 24.91 18.76 -3.90
CA HIS A 396 24.13 17.92 -3.00
C HIS A 396 24.96 17.51 -1.79
N ALA A 397 24.28 17.23 -0.67
CA ALA A 397 24.93 16.82 0.56
C ALA A 397 25.73 15.53 0.33
N VAL A 398 27.02 15.54 0.66
CA VAL A 398 27.91 14.36 0.65
C VAL A 398 29.04 14.66 1.64
N ASP A 399 29.31 13.75 2.57
CA ASP A 399 30.50 13.80 3.41
C ASP A 399 31.68 13.16 2.66
N VAL A 400 32.35 13.94 1.81
CA VAL A 400 33.49 13.46 1.03
C VAL A 400 34.70 13.05 1.88
N ALA A 401 34.81 13.55 3.11
CA ALA A 401 35.90 13.18 4.02
C ALA A 401 35.74 11.73 4.50
N SER A 402 34.51 11.27 4.71
CA SER A 402 34.21 9.91 5.16
C SER A 402 34.69 8.81 4.19
N LEU A 403 34.80 9.10 2.89
CA LEU A 403 35.38 8.18 1.88
C LEU A 403 36.86 7.81 2.13
N PHE A 404 37.59 8.62 2.90
CA PHE A 404 38.99 8.40 3.21
C PHE A 404 39.24 7.86 4.63
N GLY A 405 38.16 7.60 5.38
CA GLY A 405 38.14 7.10 6.77
C GLY A 405 38.56 8.14 7.82
N THR A 406 38.04 8.00 9.04
CA THR A 406 38.32 8.88 10.19
C THR A 406 39.24 8.17 11.19
N GLY A 407 40.51 8.58 11.33
CA GLY A 407 41.40 7.99 12.32
C GLY A 407 42.73 8.71 12.50
N ALA A 408 43.19 8.82 13.75
CA ALA A 408 44.52 9.32 14.09
C ALA A 408 45.60 8.37 13.53
N GLY A 409 46.58 8.91 12.79
CA GLY A 409 47.67 8.13 12.17
C GLY A 409 47.59 7.94 10.66
N ARG A 410 46.53 8.45 9.99
CA ARG A 410 46.46 8.49 8.52
C ARG A 410 47.15 9.74 7.97
N GLY A 411 48.05 9.58 6.99
CA GLY A 411 48.87 10.66 6.43
C GLY A 411 48.05 11.70 5.65
N PHE A 412 48.43 12.98 5.72
CA PHE A 412 47.88 14.00 4.83
C PHE A 412 48.98 14.46 3.89
N ALA A 413 48.65 14.62 2.62
CA ALA A 413 49.56 15.21 1.65
C ALA A 413 49.75 16.71 1.90
N ASP A 414 50.97 17.22 1.73
CA ASP A 414 51.30 18.65 1.79
C ASP A 414 50.91 19.39 0.49
N ILE A 415 49.62 19.34 0.16
CA ILE A 415 49.05 19.94 -1.06
C ILE A 415 49.05 21.49 -1.01
N PRO A 416 49.17 22.18 -2.16
CA PRO A 416 49.24 23.65 -2.21
C PRO A 416 48.04 24.37 -1.58
N ARG A 417 48.28 25.32 -0.67
CA ARG A 417 47.21 26.07 0.02
C ARG A 417 46.36 26.90 -0.96
N THR A 418 45.07 27.06 -0.66
CA THR A 418 44.19 27.97 -1.39
C THR A 418 44.65 29.42 -1.22
N ARG A 419 44.95 30.12 -2.31
CA ARG A 419 45.33 31.54 -2.31
C ARG A 419 44.10 32.39 -2.62
N PHE A 420 43.88 33.47 -1.85
CA PHE A 420 42.86 34.46 -2.19
C PHE A 420 43.29 35.28 -3.41
N GLU A 421 42.40 35.44 -4.39
CA GLU A 421 42.57 36.43 -5.45
C GLU A 421 42.39 37.83 -4.85
N ARG A 422 43.51 38.51 -4.57
CA ARG A 422 43.49 39.84 -3.95
C ARG A 422 43.08 40.91 -4.95
N LYS A 423 41.79 41.21 -4.99
CA LYS A 423 41.23 42.38 -5.71
C LYS A 423 41.15 43.59 -4.77
N PRO A 424 41.71 44.76 -5.13
CA PRO A 424 41.65 45.95 -4.29
C PRO A 424 40.24 46.55 -4.32
N TYR A 425 39.40 46.16 -3.37
CA TYR A 425 38.11 46.80 -3.10
C TYR A 425 38.26 47.93 -2.08
N TRP A 426 39.23 48.82 -2.31
CA TRP A 426 39.35 50.05 -1.52
C TRP A 426 38.35 51.06 -2.06
N LEU A 427 37.46 51.54 -1.20
CA LEU A 427 36.65 52.73 -1.51
C LEU A 427 37.62 53.87 -1.83
N LYS A 428 37.63 54.32 -3.08
CA LYS A 428 38.15 55.65 -3.44
C LYS A 428 37.10 56.70 -3.08
N ALA A 429 36.61 56.64 -1.84
CA ALA A 429 35.72 57.62 -1.28
C ALA A 429 36.53 58.50 -0.34
N THR A 430 36.58 59.79 -0.62
CA THR A 430 36.86 60.78 0.42
C THR A 430 35.70 60.70 1.40
N VAL A 431 35.93 60.11 2.56
CA VAL A 431 34.94 60.03 3.64
C VAL A 431 34.77 61.45 4.19
N ASN A 432 33.82 62.21 3.64
CA ASN A 432 33.26 63.34 4.35
C ASN A 432 32.36 62.77 5.44
N SER A 433 32.90 62.61 6.65
CA SER A 433 32.10 62.35 7.83
C SER A 433 31.19 63.56 8.07
N GLY A 434 29.93 63.49 7.61
CA GLY A 434 28.98 64.57 7.79
C GLY A 434 27.56 64.06 7.62
N GLY A 435 26.87 63.84 8.74
CA GLY A 435 25.41 63.80 8.75
C GLY A 435 24.86 65.07 8.08
N GLY A 436 23.60 65.02 7.61
CA GLY A 436 22.93 65.95 6.68
C GLY A 436 23.02 67.48 6.89
N SER A 437 23.84 67.94 7.82
CA SER A 437 24.33 69.32 8.01
C SER A 437 25.11 69.92 6.82
N GLY A 438 25.47 69.15 5.79
CA GLY A 438 26.24 69.64 4.63
C GLY A 438 25.43 70.34 3.53
N SER A 439 24.10 70.29 3.59
CA SER A 439 23.20 70.88 2.59
C SER A 439 21.94 71.46 3.24
N ILE A 440 21.39 72.52 2.67
CA ILE A 440 20.11 73.13 3.08
C ILE A 440 18.96 72.10 2.91
N PRO A 441 18.02 71.96 3.87
CA PRO A 441 17.88 72.73 5.11
C PRO A 441 18.63 72.18 6.33
N GLY A 442 19.35 71.06 6.19
CA GLY A 442 20.08 70.41 7.28
C GLY A 442 19.41 69.16 7.82
N ALA A 443 19.96 68.62 8.91
CA ALA A 443 19.38 67.49 9.62
C ALA A 443 18.08 67.92 10.33
N HIS A 444 16.98 67.19 10.12
CA HIS A 444 15.63 67.53 10.58
C HIS A 444 15.19 66.71 11.79
N VAL A 445 14.49 67.35 12.74
CA VAL A 445 13.75 66.72 13.84
C VAL A 445 12.39 67.41 14.02
N ALA A 446 11.32 66.63 14.19
CA ALA A 446 10.03 67.11 14.68
C ALA A 446 10.00 67.09 16.22
N LEU A 447 9.55 68.18 16.85
CA LEU A 447 9.48 68.33 18.30
C LEU A 447 8.10 67.88 18.83
N PRO A 448 8.01 67.37 20.08
CA PRO A 448 6.75 66.90 20.66
C PRO A 448 5.65 67.95 20.78
N ASP A 449 5.99 69.24 20.69
CA ASP A 449 5.06 70.37 20.76
C ASP A 449 4.55 70.84 19.38
N GLY A 450 4.81 70.07 18.32
CA GLY A 450 4.38 70.37 16.95
C GLY A 450 5.29 71.34 16.19
N ARG A 451 6.40 71.79 16.79
CA ARG A 451 7.45 72.56 16.09
C ARG A 451 8.40 71.64 15.33
N HIS A 452 9.09 72.17 14.34
CA HIS A 452 10.11 71.46 13.57
C HIS A 452 11.44 72.19 13.68
N ALA A 453 12.54 71.46 13.80
CA ALA A 453 13.89 72.02 13.92
C ALA A 453 14.84 71.39 12.90
N TRP A 454 15.74 72.20 12.33
CA TRP A 454 16.82 71.75 11.47
C TRP A 454 18.17 72.29 11.95
N GLU A 455 19.22 71.50 11.81
CA GLU A 455 20.61 71.95 11.99
C GLU A 455 21.43 71.79 10.69
N VAL A 456 22.00 72.88 10.21
CA VAL A 456 22.85 72.94 9.00
C VAL A 456 24.15 73.64 9.30
N ASN A 457 25.25 73.24 8.65
CA ASN A 457 26.51 73.96 8.74
C ASN A 457 26.34 75.36 8.12
N ALA A 458 26.82 76.41 8.81
CA ALA A 458 26.66 77.78 8.33
C ALA A 458 27.29 77.99 6.94
N GLY A 459 28.39 77.29 6.63
CA GLY A 459 29.05 77.35 5.33
C GLY A 459 28.25 76.72 4.17
N ALA A 460 27.23 75.92 4.46
CA ALA A 460 26.33 75.35 3.46
C ALA A 460 25.16 76.30 3.10
N VAL A 461 24.98 77.40 3.84
CA VAL A 461 23.87 78.34 3.67
C VAL A 461 24.36 79.60 3.00
N THR A 462 23.94 79.84 1.76
CA THR A 462 24.25 81.07 1.02
C THR A 462 23.16 82.13 1.12
N ASP A 463 21.91 81.69 1.34
CA ASP A 463 20.75 82.56 1.53
C ASP A 463 19.84 82.03 2.66
N LEU A 464 19.62 82.87 3.68
CA LEU A 464 18.74 82.56 4.82
C LEU A 464 17.28 82.41 4.40
N ARG A 465 16.85 83.11 3.34
CA ARG A 465 15.49 83.01 2.81
C ARG A 465 15.27 81.69 2.07
N GLU A 466 16.28 81.21 1.35
CA GLU A 466 16.27 79.88 0.74
C GLU A 466 16.23 78.79 1.82
N LEU A 467 17.03 78.93 2.88
CA LEU A 467 17.02 78.02 4.04
C LEU A 467 15.62 77.89 4.66
N VAL A 468 14.96 79.03 4.91
CA VAL A 468 13.58 79.04 5.43
C VAL A 468 12.60 78.41 4.43
N ARG A 469 12.73 78.69 3.13
CA ARG A 469 11.87 78.10 2.09
C ARG A 469 12.02 76.58 2.05
N ALA A 470 13.25 76.09 2.06
CA ALA A 470 13.57 74.67 2.01
C ALA A 470 13.08 73.93 3.27
N ALA A 471 13.26 74.53 4.45
CA ALA A 471 12.74 73.98 5.70
C ALA A 471 11.20 73.95 5.71
N ALA A 472 10.56 75.03 5.26
CA ALA A 472 9.10 75.10 5.26
C ALA A 472 8.44 74.19 4.22
N ALA A 473 9.08 73.96 3.07
CA ALA A 473 8.59 73.03 2.05
C ALA A 473 8.55 71.56 2.53
N GLN A 474 9.27 71.22 3.61
CA GLN A 474 9.18 69.89 4.23
C GLN A 474 7.95 69.74 5.16
N VAL A 475 7.29 70.84 5.54
CA VAL A 475 6.18 70.82 6.52
C VAL A 475 4.87 71.34 5.93
N LEU A 476 4.92 72.26 4.96
CA LEU A 476 3.76 72.88 4.32
C LEU A 476 3.77 72.63 2.82
N THR A 477 2.60 72.39 2.23
CA THR A 477 2.43 72.38 0.77
C THR A 477 2.32 73.81 0.25
N GLU A 478 2.92 74.07 -0.92
CA GLU A 478 2.96 75.42 -1.54
C GLU A 478 3.58 76.50 -0.63
N ALA A 479 4.61 76.13 0.14
CA ALA A 479 5.27 77.03 1.09
C ALA A 479 5.86 78.27 0.41
N THR A 480 5.37 79.45 0.82
CA THR A 480 5.80 80.76 0.31
C THR A 480 6.29 81.63 1.47
N VAL A 481 7.55 82.06 1.41
CA VAL A 481 8.13 82.92 2.46
C VAL A 481 7.58 84.34 2.31
N GLY A 482 6.68 84.71 3.22
CA GLY A 482 6.04 86.02 3.27
C GLY A 482 6.96 87.10 3.86
N ALA A 483 6.46 87.82 4.87
CA ALA A 483 7.23 88.85 5.55
C ALA A 483 8.42 88.21 6.29
N ALA A 484 9.61 88.78 6.10
CA ALA A 484 10.83 88.31 6.75
C ALA A 484 11.67 89.50 7.23
N VAL A 485 12.33 89.31 8.36
CA VAL A 485 13.22 90.30 9.00
C VAL A 485 14.57 89.64 9.22
N ALA A 486 15.61 90.22 8.62
CA ALA A 486 16.99 89.84 8.89
C ALA A 486 17.51 90.65 10.07
N HIS A 487 18.03 89.95 11.09
CA HIS A 487 18.59 90.53 12.32
C HIS A 487 20.13 90.55 12.32
N GLY A 488 20.76 89.87 11.36
CA GLY A 488 22.21 89.88 11.14
C GLY A 488 22.63 89.04 9.94
N GLU A 489 23.91 89.13 9.56
CA GLU A 489 24.52 88.29 8.54
C GLU A 489 25.18 87.05 9.17
N ILE A 490 25.34 85.99 8.37
CA ILE A 490 26.06 84.78 8.75
C ILE A 490 27.54 85.15 8.97
N GLY A 491 27.99 85.09 10.21
CA GLY A 491 29.35 85.50 10.58
C GLY A 491 30.40 84.49 10.14
N ALA A 492 31.59 84.98 9.74
CA ALA A 492 32.75 84.13 9.49
C ALA A 492 33.15 83.40 10.79
N GLY A 493 32.92 82.09 10.84
CA GLY A 493 33.22 81.24 12.02
C GLY A 493 31.98 80.73 12.77
N GLU A 494 30.76 80.99 12.30
CA GLU A 494 29.57 80.33 12.84
C GLU A 494 29.60 78.82 12.53
N GLY A 495 29.36 77.98 13.53
CA GLY A 495 29.47 76.52 13.39
C GLY A 495 28.25 75.92 12.70
N THR A 496 27.06 76.14 13.27
CA THR A 496 25.80 75.63 12.76
C THR A 496 24.69 76.68 12.87
N LEU A 497 23.73 76.60 11.95
CA LEU A 497 22.48 77.35 11.97
C LEU A 497 21.35 76.40 12.36
N THR A 498 20.55 76.83 13.34
CA THR A 498 19.35 76.14 13.78
C THR A 498 18.12 76.85 13.25
N THR A 499 17.37 76.20 12.37
CA THR A 499 16.09 76.70 11.87
C THR A 499 14.97 76.07 12.70
N THR A 500 14.04 76.86 13.22
CA THR A 500 12.86 76.38 13.95
C THR A 500 11.59 76.90 13.29
N LEU A 501 10.65 76.02 12.98
CA LEU A 501 9.37 76.32 12.37
C LEU A 501 8.24 75.97 13.36
N SER A 502 7.30 76.89 13.56
CA SER A 502 6.11 76.72 14.39
C SER A 502 4.85 76.92 13.53
N PRO A 503 4.09 75.86 13.22
CA PRO A 503 2.86 75.96 12.44
C PRO A 503 1.77 76.74 13.19
N HIS A 504 0.94 77.48 12.46
CA HIS A 504 -0.24 78.19 12.98
C HIS A 504 -1.30 78.38 11.87
N PRO A 505 -2.56 78.74 12.16
CA PRO A 505 -3.62 78.79 11.14
C PRO A 505 -3.33 79.65 9.89
N GLY A 506 -2.43 80.65 9.99
CA GLY A 506 -1.96 81.45 8.85
C GLY A 506 -0.75 80.89 8.06
N GLY A 507 -0.32 79.64 8.31
CA GLY A 507 0.89 79.03 7.76
C GLY A 507 1.89 78.62 8.85
N ALA A 508 3.04 79.27 8.95
CA ALA A 508 4.00 79.04 10.03
C ALA A 508 4.89 80.27 10.32
N SER A 509 5.38 80.38 11.55
CA SER A 509 6.46 81.29 11.91
C SER A 509 7.79 80.53 11.96
N VAL A 510 8.83 81.04 11.30
CA VAL A 510 10.16 80.43 11.21
C VAL A 510 11.20 81.38 11.78
N THR A 511 12.10 80.85 12.60
CA THR A 511 13.27 81.58 13.12
C THR A 511 14.55 80.81 12.84
N VAL A 512 15.60 81.49 12.37
CA VAL A 512 16.94 80.93 12.16
C VAL A 512 17.89 81.55 13.16
N HIS A 513 18.57 80.71 13.93
CA HIS A 513 19.56 81.12 14.91
C HIS A 513 20.94 80.61 14.50
N ALA A 514 21.95 81.45 14.63
CA ALA A 514 23.33 81.00 14.63
C ALA A 514 23.76 80.59 16.02
N LYS A 515 24.44 79.44 16.11
CA LYS A 515 25.10 79.00 17.34
C LYS A 515 26.51 79.58 17.40
N HIS A 516 26.76 80.41 18.41
CA HIS A 516 28.10 80.89 18.77
C HIS A 516 28.36 80.49 20.23
N ASP A 517 29.30 79.56 20.43
CA ASP A 517 29.55 78.92 21.73
C ASP A 517 28.31 78.27 22.35
N LYS A 518 27.87 78.77 23.52
CA LYS A 518 26.67 78.33 24.26
C LYS A 518 25.45 79.23 24.03
N ASN A 519 25.57 80.27 23.20
CA ASN A 519 24.52 81.24 22.96
C ASN A 519 23.94 81.08 21.54
N PHE A 520 22.63 81.31 21.42
CA PHE A 520 21.92 81.35 20.14
C PHE A 520 21.58 82.79 19.80
N ARG A 521 22.05 83.26 18.64
CA ARG A 521 21.76 84.60 18.13
C ARG A 521 20.76 84.49 16.98
N LEU A 522 19.63 85.17 17.09
CA LEU A 522 18.63 85.24 16.02
C LEU A 522 19.24 85.97 14.81
N LEU A 523 19.23 85.32 13.65
CA LEU A 523 19.71 85.89 12.38
C LEU A 523 18.56 86.25 11.44
N PHE A 524 17.49 85.47 11.46
CA PHE A 524 16.39 85.63 10.53
C PHE A 524 15.09 85.17 11.16
N GLU A 525 14.02 85.92 10.95
CA GLU A 525 12.67 85.47 11.25
C GLU A 525 11.77 85.73 10.04
N ALA A 526 10.83 84.82 9.80
CA ALA A 526 9.92 84.93 8.68
C ALA A 526 8.57 84.30 9.00
N VAL A 527 7.53 84.82 8.38
CA VAL A 527 6.23 84.15 8.30
C VAL A 527 6.14 83.47 6.95
N VAL A 528 5.77 82.21 6.94
CA VAL A 528 5.56 81.40 5.75
C VAL A 528 4.08 81.12 5.61
N THR A 529 3.54 81.28 4.41
CA THR A 529 2.17 80.91 4.05
C THR A 529 2.17 79.58 3.28
N GLY A 530 1.20 78.72 3.55
CA GLY A 530 1.06 77.41 2.90
C GLY A 530 -0.09 76.62 3.54
N ALA A 531 -0.59 75.59 2.84
CA ALA A 531 -1.59 74.70 3.42
C ALA A 531 -0.90 73.68 4.34
N THR A 532 -1.46 73.46 5.53
CA THR A 532 -1.00 72.37 6.40
C THR A 532 -1.33 71.04 5.74
N VAL A 533 -0.33 70.18 5.55
CA VAL A 533 -0.54 68.82 5.03
C VAL A 533 -1.33 68.03 6.07
N ALA A 534 -2.62 67.80 5.81
CA ALA A 534 -3.41 66.88 6.61
C ALA A 534 -3.05 65.44 6.21
N GLY A 535 -2.28 64.76 7.06
CA GLY A 535 -2.14 63.31 7.06
C GLY A 535 -0.85 62.76 6.48
N THR A 536 0.03 62.29 7.36
CA THR A 536 0.70 60.96 7.33
C THR A 536 1.42 60.76 8.67
N ALA A 537 0.69 60.31 9.67
CA ALA A 537 1.25 59.79 10.92
C ALA A 537 0.37 58.64 11.44
N GLU A 538 0.16 57.64 10.60
CA GLU A 538 -0.15 56.28 11.03
C GLU A 538 0.80 55.36 10.28
N GLY A 539 1.68 54.69 11.03
CA GLY A 539 2.67 53.77 10.47
C GLY A 539 4.10 54.02 10.89
N ALA A 540 4.38 54.03 12.20
CA ALA A 540 5.69 53.65 12.71
C ALA A 540 5.55 52.86 14.02
N PRO A 541 6.37 51.81 14.25
CA PRO A 541 6.08 50.70 15.15
C PRO A 541 6.40 51.05 16.61
N GLN A 542 5.57 50.56 17.54
CA GLN A 542 5.84 50.65 18.98
C GLN A 542 6.90 49.62 19.42
N PRO A 543 7.94 50.03 20.16
CA PRO A 543 8.87 49.11 20.82
C PRO A 543 8.30 48.57 22.14
N ALA A 544 8.62 47.32 22.41
CA ALA A 544 8.32 46.59 23.64
C ALA A 544 9.03 47.21 24.85
N ASP A 545 8.28 47.39 25.94
CA ASP A 545 8.81 47.68 27.27
C ASP A 545 8.59 46.47 28.19
N SER A 546 9.65 46.11 28.90
CA SER A 546 9.71 45.05 29.90
C SER A 546 10.09 45.59 31.28
N ALA A 547 9.51 44.96 32.31
CA ALA A 547 9.88 44.90 33.74
C ALA A 547 9.22 45.90 34.71
N PRO A 548 9.08 45.62 36.05
CA PRO A 548 9.46 44.43 36.85
C PRO A 548 8.36 43.89 37.83
N GLN A 549 8.70 42.77 38.50
CA GLN A 549 8.01 41.93 39.50
C GLN A 549 7.62 42.63 40.83
N PRO A 550 6.85 41.96 41.72
CA PRO A 550 7.49 41.36 42.90
C PRO A 550 7.01 39.97 43.30
N ALA A 551 7.92 39.26 43.95
CA ALA A 551 7.78 37.94 44.57
C ALA A 551 7.56 38.06 46.10
N ASP A 552 6.93 37.04 46.67
CA ASP A 552 7.18 36.45 47.99
C ASP A 552 6.42 35.11 47.99
N GLY A 553 6.94 33.93 48.32
CA GLY A 553 7.96 33.54 49.29
C GLY A 553 7.33 32.40 50.12
N ALA A 554 7.43 31.14 49.70
CA ALA A 554 8.45 30.16 50.13
C ALA A 554 8.04 29.28 51.34
N ARG A 555 8.43 27.99 51.25
CA ARG A 555 8.65 26.95 52.30
C ARG A 555 7.45 26.12 52.76
N GLN A 556 7.57 24.86 53.18
CA GLN A 556 8.46 23.70 52.91
C GLN A 556 7.92 22.58 53.84
N ASN A 557 7.92 21.35 53.33
CA ASN A 557 8.23 20.08 54.02
C ASN A 557 7.23 19.39 55.00
N ALA A 558 7.09 18.09 54.70
CA ALA A 558 7.25 16.91 55.58
C ALA A 558 6.01 16.24 56.22
N ASP A 559 5.71 15.08 55.62
CA ASP A 559 5.59 13.74 56.21
C ASP A 559 4.55 13.44 57.30
N GLY A 560 3.71 12.42 57.01
CA GLY A 560 2.97 11.66 58.02
C GLY A 560 1.83 10.81 57.45
N ALA A 561 2.10 9.52 57.24
CA ALA A 561 1.28 8.44 56.68
C ALA A 561 -0.14 8.21 57.25
N ILE A 562 -0.96 7.43 56.49
CA ILE A 562 -1.97 6.35 56.84
C ILE A 562 -2.83 6.09 55.56
N ASP A 563 -3.35 4.92 55.14
CA ASP A 563 -3.12 3.46 55.26
C ASP A 563 -4.01 2.82 54.15
N PRO A 564 -3.50 1.93 53.27
CA PRO A 564 -4.20 1.45 52.07
C PRO A 564 -5.05 0.16 52.24
N ARG A 565 -6.10 0.16 53.09
CA ARG A 565 -7.20 -0.85 53.05
C ARG A 565 -8.52 -0.28 53.60
N LYS A 566 -9.64 -0.47 52.85
CA LYS A 566 -11.10 -0.18 53.12
C LYS A 566 -11.63 0.99 52.27
N VAL A 567 -11.99 0.78 50.98
CA VAL A 567 -13.22 0.17 50.41
C VAL A 567 -14.51 0.94 50.70
N GLY A 568 -15.21 1.36 49.63
CA GLY A 568 -16.62 1.80 49.64
C GLY A 568 -17.03 2.50 48.34
N TYR A 569 -17.62 1.75 47.41
CA TYR A 569 -18.10 2.13 46.06
C TYR A 569 -19.10 3.30 46.00
N ILE A 570 -19.13 3.97 44.83
CA ILE A 570 -20.24 4.10 43.84
C ILE A 570 -19.98 5.38 43.03
N ASP A 571 -19.95 5.29 41.69
CA ASP A 571 -20.50 6.39 40.88
C ASP A 571 -21.21 5.83 39.63
N ASN A 572 -22.46 6.30 39.46
CA ASN A 572 -23.36 6.06 38.35
C ASN A 572 -23.36 7.35 37.52
N SER A 573 -22.89 7.33 36.27
CA SER A 573 -23.55 7.93 35.10
C SER A 573 -22.61 8.11 33.90
N VAL A 574 -23.03 7.50 32.79
CA VAL A 574 -23.06 7.99 31.40
C VAL A 574 -22.15 9.17 31.06
N VAL A 575 -21.13 8.90 30.24
CA VAL A 575 -20.55 9.87 29.30
C VAL A 575 -20.63 9.23 27.91
N VAL A 576 -21.41 9.85 27.04
CA VAL A 576 -21.32 9.68 25.58
C VAL A 576 -20.11 10.52 25.15
N GLU A 577 -19.08 9.88 24.60
CA GLU A 577 -18.02 10.59 23.86
C GLU A 577 -18.28 10.48 22.36
N ASP A 578 -18.10 11.60 21.67
CA ASP A 578 -18.44 11.84 20.27
C ASP A 578 -17.65 10.96 19.26
N GLU A 579 -18.29 10.75 18.10
CA GLU A 579 -17.78 10.13 16.86
C GLU A 579 -16.27 10.33 16.60
N ILE A 580 -15.57 9.21 16.40
CA ILE A 580 -14.46 9.10 15.46
C ILE A 580 -14.86 8.03 14.44
N ILE A 581 -15.23 8.48 13.24
CA ILE A 581 -15.39 7.64 12.05
C ILE A 581 -13.99 7.52 11.44
N ASP A 582 -13.48 6.28 11.30
CA ASP A 582 -12.41 5.95 10.35
C ASP A 582 -12.92 4.83 9.42
N ASP A 583 -12.69 5.03 8.11
CA ASP A 583 -13.44 4.54 6.94
C ASP A 583 -12.93 3.18 6.39
N ILE A 584 -13.82 2.36 5.79
CA ILE A 584 -13.57 1.01 5.19
C ILE A 584 -13.92 1.02 3.67
N GLY A 585 -13.05 0.49 2.78
CA GLY A 585 -12.96 0.72 1.31
C GLY A 585 -14.07 0.28 0.31
N ASN A 586 -13.93 0.71 -0.98
CA ASN A 586 -14.96 0.90 -2.05
C ASN A 586 -15.14 -0.22 -3.15
N LYS A 587 -16.17 -0.08 -4.03
CA LYS A 587 -16.84 -0.98 -5.05
C LYS A 587 -16.26 -1.02 -6.51
N TRP A 588 -16.68 -1.96 -7.40
CA TRP A 588 -16.33 -2.12 -8.85
C TRP A 588 -16.94 -1.07 -9.78
N ASP A 589 -16.21 -0.74 -10.85
CA ASP A 589 -16.50 0.37 -11.76
C ASP A 589 -16.53 -0.12 -13.23
N PRO A 590 -17.60 0.17 -14.02
CA PRO A 590 -17.70 -0.17 -15.45
C PRO A 590 -16.58 0.41 -16.33
N GLN A 591 -15.82 1.39 -15.83
CA GLN A 591 -14.68 2.01 -16.52
C GLN A 591 -13.32 1.40 -16.14
N SER A 592 -13.31 0.41 -15.24
CA SER A 592 -12.11 -0.22 -14.72
C SER A 592 -11.38 -1.11 -15.73
N GLY A 593 -12.07 -1.55 -16.80
CA GLY A 593 -11.52 -2.44 -17.83
C GLY A 593 -11.37 -3.90 -17.38
N GLU A 594 -11.66 -4.21 -16.12
CA GLU A 594 -11.83 -5.58 -15.64
C GLU A 594 -13.11 -6.15 -16.27
N SER A 595 -12.98 -7.24 -17.03
CA SER A 595 -14.14 -7.88 -17.61
C SER A 595 -15.05 -8.34 -16.49
N ILE A 596 -16.35 -8.15 -16.69
CA ILE A 596 -17.33 -8.59 -15.71
C ILE A 596 -17.15 -10.09 -15.44
N ASP A 597 -16.75 -10.90 -16.44
CA ASP A 597 -16.41 -12.33 -16.32
C ASP A 597 -15.26 -12.60 -15.34
N ASP A 598 -14.14 -11.89 -15.48
CA ASP A 598 -12.93 -12.16 -14.69
C ASP A 598 -13.10 -11.70 -13.24
N ARG A 599 -13.78 -10.57 -13.02
CA ARG A 599 -14.14 -10.13 -11.67
C ARG A 599 -15.11 -11.10 -11.00
N LEU A 600 -16.04 -11.66 -11.78
CA LEU A 600 -16.98 -12.65 -11.27
C LEU A 600 -16.27 -13.97 -10.90
N ALA A 601 -15.29 -14.42 -11.70
CA ALA A 601 -14.49 -15.62 -11.43
C ALA A 601 -13.74 -15.53 -10.10
N ILE A 602 -13.20 -14.34 -9.78
CA ILE A 602 -12.49 -14.06 -8.54
C ILE A 602 -13.45 -14.08 -7.35
N ILE A 603 -14.58 -13.36 -7.44
CA ILE A 603 -15.58 -13.33 -6.37
C ILE A 603 -16.11 -14.75 -6.06
N VAL A 604 -16.29 -15.57 -7.11
CA VAL A 604 -16.75 -16.97 -7.00
C VAL A 604 -15.65 -17.88 -6.43
N GLY A 605 -14.41 -17.79 -6.91
CA GLY A 605 -13.27 -18.60 -6.43
C GLY A 605 -12.92 -18.35 -4.95
N GLU A 606 -12.83 -17.08 -4.56
CA GLU A 606 -12.58 -16.66 -3.16
C GLU A 606 -13.66 -17.16 -2.21
N SER A 607 -14.92 -17.10 -2.66
CA SER A 607 -16.03 -17.60 -1.85
C SER A 607 -16.00 -19.14 -1.76
N MET A 608 -15.58 -19.83 -2.83
CA MET A 608 -15.64 -21.29 -2.98
C MET A 608 -14.43 -22.06 -2.44
N GLY A 609 -13.33 -21.39 -2.10
CA GLY A 609 -12.13 -22.04 -1.57
C GLY A 609 -11.38 -22.87 -2.62
N TYR A 610 -11.53 -22.47 -3.88
CA TYR A 610 -10.79 -22.95 -5.04
C TYR A 610 -9.88 -21.83 -5.49
N ASP A 611 -8.69 -22.20 -5.96
CA ASP A 611 -7.88 -21.29 -6.74
C ASP A 611 -8.68 -20.90 -8.01
N PRO A 612 -8.81 -19.60 -8.37
CA PRO A 612 -9.56 -19.16 -9.56
C PRO A 612 -9.13 -19.86 -10.86
N GLU A 613 -7.90 -20.38 -10.91
CA GLU A 613 -7.35 -21.13 -12.04
C GLU A 613 -7.64 -22.64 -12.00
N ASP A 614 -7.85 -23.20 -10.80
CA ASP A 614 -8.32 -24.57 -10.61
C ASP A 614 -9.86 -24.66 -10.70
N LEU A 615 -10.54 -23.54 -11.02
CA LEU A 615 -12.00 -23.41 -11.16
C LEU A 615 -12.45 -23.63 -12.62
N PRO A 616 -13.02 -24.80 -12.97
CA PRO A 616 -13.41 -25.09 -14.35
C PRO A 616 -14.65 -24.29 -14.80
N ARG A 617 -14.47 -23.43 -15.82
CA ARG A 617 -15.45 -22.44 -16.28
C ARG A 617 -16.72 -23.02 -16.94
N GLU A 618 -16.60 -24.22 -17.50
CA GLU A 618 -17.66 -24.91 -18.27
C GLU A 618 -18.46 -25.92 -17.42
N ILE A 619 -17.98 -26.21 -16.20
CA ILE A 619 -18.66 -27.11 -15.27
C ILE A 619 -19.67 -26.28 -14.48
N PRO A 620 -20.92 -26.76 -14.28
CA PRO A 620 -21.89 -26.05 -13.44
C PRO A 620 -21.27 -25.69 -12.08
N LEU A 621 -21.48 -24.47 -11.59
CA LEU A 621 -20.88 -24.04 -10.31
C LEU A 621 -21.33 -24.92 -9.14
N VAL A 622 -22.47 -25.56 -9.32
CA VAL A 622 -23.09 -26.53 -8.42
C VAL A 622 -22.57 -27.95 -8.65
N GLU A 623 -21.57 -28.20 -9.51
CA GLU A 623 -20.71 -29.40 -9.53
C GLU A 623 -19.31 -29.14 -8.90
N LEU A 624 -18.94 -27.87 -8.71
CA LEU A 624 -17.74 -27.41 -7.97
C LEU A 624 -17.94 -27.00 -6.51
N GLY A 625 -19.11 -26.53 -6.12
CA GLY A 625 -19.43 -26.39 -4.72
C GLY A 625 -20.67 -25.58 -4.40
N LEU A 626 -21.04 -24.66 -5.27
CA LEU A 626 -21.88 -23.53 -4.91
C LEU A 626 -23.18 -23.90 -4.17
N ASP A 627 -23.34 -23.50 -2.90
CA ASP A 627 -24.51 -23.80 -2.06
C ASP A 627 -25.31 -22.56 -1.65
N SER A 628 -26.45 -22.87 -1.00
CA SER A 628 -27.51 -22.01 -0.44
C SER A 628 -27.14 -20.82 0.47
N LEU A 629 -25.88 -20.61 0.86
CA LEU A 629 -25.41 -19.39 1.52
C LEU A 629 -24.25 -18.71 0.76
N MET A 630 -23.46 -19.46 -0.01
CA MET A 630 -22.36 -18.88 -0.81
C MET A 630 -22.79 -18.16 -2.07
N ALA A 631 -23.78 -18.63 -2.83
CA ALA A 631 -24.34 -17.79 -3.89
C ALA A 631 -25.00 -16.51 -3.36
N VAL A 632 -25.42 -16.42 -2.09
CA VAL A 632 -25.91 -15.16 -1.49
C VAL A 632 -24.76 -14.26 -1.12
N ARG A 633 -23.66 -14.82 -0.61
CA ARG A 633 -22.43 -14.06 -0.36
C ARG A 633 -21.85 -13.54 -1.67
N ILE A 634 -21.74 -14.39 -2.68
CA ILE A 634 -21.33 -14.04 -4.06
C ILE A 634 -22.30 -13.02 -4.64
N LYS A 635 -23.62 -13.23 -4.55
CA LYS A 635 -24.62 -12.27 -5.00
C LYS A 635 -24.46 -10.94 -4.31
N ASN A 636 -24.54 -10.89 -2.99
CA ASN A 636 -24.52 -9.63 -2.24
C ASN A 636 -23.19 -8.92 -2.47
N ARG A 637 -22.10 -9.69 -2.62
CA ARG A 637 -20.81 -9.17 -3.03
C ARG A 637 -20.90 -8.60 -4.45
N VAL A 638 -21.42 -9.31 -5.44
CA VAL A 638 -21.61 -8.82 -6.82
C VAL A 638 -22.58 -7.62 -6.91
N GLU A 639 -23.67 -7.59 -6.15
CA GLU A 639 -24.61 -6.46 -6.12
C GLU A 639 -23.99 -5.23 -5.50
N PHE A 640 -23.29 -5.43 -4.39
CA PHE A 640 -22.56 -4.38 -3.72
C PHE A 640 -21.44 -3.88 -4.62
N GLU A 641 -20.65 -4.79 -5.17
CA GLU A 641 -19.45 -4.53 -5.96
C GLU A 641 -19.82 -3.85 -7.28
N PHE A 642 -20.80 -4.33 -8.04
CA PHE A 642 -21.17 -3.78 -9.35
C PHE A 642 -22.28 -2.70 -9.28
N ASP A 643 -22.77 -2.40 -8.07
CA ASP A 643 -23.82 -1.40 -7.79
C ASP A 643 -25.14 -1.66 -8.56
N ILE A 644 -25.51 -2.92 -8.77
CA ILE A 644 -26.69 -3.32 -9.55
C ILE A 644 -27.89 -3.66 -8.66
N PRO A 645 -29.15 -3.51 -9.15
CA PRO A 645 -30.36 -3.86 -8.39
C PRO A 645 -30.44 -5.35 -8.01
N GLN A 646 -31.34 -5.71 -7.09
CA GLN A 646 -31.42 -7.08 -6.58
C GLN A 646 -31.57 -8.15 -7.69
N LEU A 647 -30.55 -8.99 -7.85
CA LEU A 647 -30.52 -10.16 -8.73
C LEU A 647 -31.46 -11.23 -8.17
N GLN A 648 -32.37 -11.75 -9.01
CA GLN A 648 -33.15 -12.95 -8.70
C GLN A 648 -32.25 -14.16 -8.91
N LEU A 649 -31.92 -14.88 -7.85
CA LEU A 649 -30.92 -15.93 -7.95
C LEU A 649 -31.48 -17.30 -8.33
N GLN A 650 -32.76 -17.36 -8.66
CA GLN A 650 -33.22 -18.37 -9.58
C GLN A 650 -32.34 -18.36 -10.85
N ALA A 651 -31.93 -17.20 -11.37
CA ALA A 651 -31.01 -17.17 -12.52
C ALA A 651 -29.57 -17.73 -12.28
N MET A 652 -29.10 -17.92 -11.03
CA MET A 652 -27.67 -18.21 -10.73
C MET A 652 -27.34 -19.69 -10.45
N ARG A 653 -28.32 -20.57 -10.20
CA ARG A 653 -28.01 -21.96 -9.78
C ARG A 653 -27.80 -22.92 -10.94
N GLN A 654 -28.46 -22.76 -12.08
CA GLN A 654 -28.18 -23.59 -13.27
C GLN A 654 -27.08 -22.96 -14.17
N ALA A 655 -26.60 -21.78 -13.79
CA ALA A 655 -25.62 -21.00 -14.54
C ALA A 655 -24.19 -21.51 -14.27
N ASN A 656 -23.43 -21.75 -15.34
CA ASN A 656 -21.98 -21.78 -15.24
C ASN A 656 -21.46 -20.34 -15.14
N LEU A 657 -20.17 -20.18 -14.85
CA LEU A 657 -19.54 -18.88 -14.63
C LEU A 657 -19.78 -17.89 -15.80
N SER A 658 -19.91 -18.41 -17.02
CA SER A 658 -20.13 -17.61 -18.24
C SER A 658 -21.55 -17.06 -18.36
N ASP A 659 -22.55 -17.74 -17.82
CA ASP A 659 -23.95 -17.31 -17.89
C ASP A 659 -24.25 -16.16 -16.92
N VAL A 660 -23.64 -16.18 -15.72
CA VAL A 660 -23.80 -15.13 -14.71
C VAL A 660 -23.14 -13.83 -15.17
N SER A 661 -22.00 -13.90 -15.86
CA SER A 661 -21.35 -12.71 -16.40
C SER A 661 -22.20 -11.98 -17.43
N LYS A 662 -22.84 -12.71 -18.37
CA LYS A 662 -23.71 -12.09 -19.39
C LYS A 662 -24.79 -11.21 -18.79
N PHE A 663 -25.40 -11.65 -17.70
CA PHE A 663 -26.46 -10.90 -17.02
C PHE A 663 -25.95 -9.66 -16.31
N VAL A 664 -24.86 -9.80 -15.53
CA VAL A 664 -24.21 -8.67 -14.84
C VAL A 664 -23.75 -7.63 -15.86
N ASN A 665 -23.31 -8.06 -17.05
CA ASN A 665 -22.93 -7.17 -18.14
C ASN A 665 -24.09 -6.32 -18.66
N TYR A 666 -25.25 -6.91 -18.91
CA TYR A 666 -26.43 -6.16 -19.32
C TYR A 666 -26.94 -5.21 -18.22
N ALA A 667 -26.97 -5.69 -16.96
CA ALA A 667 -27.47 -4.94 -15.82
C ALA A 667 -26.64 -3.67 -15.52
N VAL A 668 -25.33 -3.76 -15.70
CA VAL A 668 -24.41 -2.64 -15.49
C VAL A 668 -24.58 -1.56 -16.57
N HIS A 669 -24.74 -1.96 -17.84
CA HIS A 669 -24.65 -1.02 -18.97
C HIS A 669 -25.99 -0.36 -19.32
N HIS A 670 -27.12 -0.86 -18.82
CA HIS A 670 -28.46 -0.38 -19.16
C HIS A 670 -29.31 -0.05 -17.92
N ARG A 671 -28.65 0.59 -16.94
CA ARG A 671 -29.14 0.91 -15.59
C ARG A 671 -30.50 1.63 -15.56
N ASP A 672 -30.71 2.61 -16.45
CA ASP A 672 -31.92 3.44 -16.52
C ASP A 672 -33.15 2.70 -17.08
N GLU A 673 -32.94 1.55 -17.74
CA GLU A 673 -33.99 0.71 -18.35
C GLU A 673 -34.33 -0.51 -17.48
N LEU A 674 -33.57 -0.77 -16.41
CA LEU A 674 -33.88 -1.83 -15.44
C LEU A 674 -35.06 -1.48 -14.55
N ASP A 675 -35.31 -0.20 -14.29
CA ASP A 675 -36.50 0.24 -13.56
C ASP A 675 -37.78 -0.04 -14.39
N ASP A 676 -37.72 0.15 -15.72
CA ASP A 676 -38.81 -0.23 -16.65
C ASP A 676 -38.95 -1.77 -16.80
N LEU A 677 -37.85 -2.52 -16.67
CA LEU A 677 -37.85 -3.99 -16.67
C LEU A 677 -38.46 -4.56 -15.39
N ALA A 678 -38.14 -3.95 -14.24
CA ALA A 678 -38.68 -4.28 -12.93
C ALA A 678 -40.17 -3.89 -12.81
N GLU A 679 -40.60 -2.77 -13.42
CA GLU A 679 -42.01 -2.38 -13.49
C GLU A 679 -42.82 -3.27 -14.47
N ASN A 680 -42.24 -3.77 -15.57
CA ASN A 680 -42.90 -4.72 -16.47
C ASN A 680 -42.98 -6.16 -15.92
N ALA A 681 -42.04 -6.56 -15.05
CA ALA A 681 -42.09 -7.83 -14.32
C ALA A 681 -43.22 -7.85 -13.27
N ALA A 682 -43.65 -6.68 -12.77
CA ALA A 682 -44.84 -6.56 -11.93
C ALA A 682 -46.16 -6.89 -12.69
N GLY A 683 -46.10 -7.03 -14.02
CA GLY A 683 -47.20 -7.44 -14.91
C GLY A 683 -47.42 -8.95 -15.05
N GLY A 684 -46.65 -9.80 -14.37
CA GLY A 684 -46.97 -11.21 -14.17
C GLY A 684 -46.53 -12.20 -15.26
N GLY A 685 -45.30 -12.08 -15.78
CA GLY A 685 -44.68 -13.13 -16.60
C GLY A 685 -43.23 -13.39 -16.17
N GLU A 686 -42.92 -14.65 -15.82
CA GLU A 686 -41.58 -15.15 -15.43
C GLU A 686 -40.64 -15.31 -16.62
N LEU A 687 -39.33 -15.15 -16.39
CA LEU A 687 -38.24 -15.31 -17.38
C LEU A 687 -37.15 -16.23 -16.79
N ASP A 688 -36.84 -17.37 -17.44
CA ASP A 688 -35.69 -18.24 -17.13
C ASP A 688 -34.36 -17.73 -17.75
N THR A 689 -33.21 -18.30 -17.38
CA THR A 689 -31.86 -17.90 -17.86
C THR A 689 -31.73 -17.87 -19.40
N ALA A 690 -32.39 -18.78 -20.13
CA ALA A 690 -32.41 -18.80 -21.58
C ALA A 690 -33.35 -17.74 -22.18
N ALA A 691 -34.50 -17.49 -21.56
CA ALA A 691 -35.44 -16.45 -21.99
C ALA A 691 -34.88 -15.03 -21.74
N LEU A 692 -34.15 -14.85 -20.63
CA LEU A 692 -33.46 -13.61 -20.28
C LEU A 692 -32.31 -13.28 -21.25
N ASN A 693 -31.48 -14.28 -21.59
CA ASN A 693 -30.46 -14.14 -22.62
C ASN A 693 -31.06 -13.79 -24.00
N ALA A 694 -32.19 -14.41 -24.39
CA ALA A 694 -32.86 -14.11 -25.66
C ALA A 694 -33.43 -12.68 -25.72
N TYR A 695 -33.94 -12.15 -24.59
CA TYR A 695 -34.41 -10.76 -24.51
C TYR A 695 -33.26 -9.75 -24.64
N ILE A 696 -32.13 -10.03 -23.96
CA ILE A 696 -30.90 -9.22 -24.05
C ILE A 696 -30.42 -9.15 -25.50
N ASP A 697 -30.43 -10.28 -26.20
CA ASP A 697 -30.06 -10.36 -27.61
C ASP A 697 -31.01 -9.57 -28.52
N GLU A 698 -32.33 -9.61 -28.29
CA GLU A 698 -33.32 -8.86 -29.09
C GLU A 698 -33.19 -7.32 -28.93
N GLN A 699 -32.88 -6.84 -27.73
CA GLN A 699 -32.69 -5.40 -27.47
C GLN A 699 -31.40 -4.88 -28.09
N ASN A 700 -30.34 -5.68 -28.03
CA ASN A 700 -29.07 -5.38 -28.70
C ASN A 700 -29.25 -5.35 -30.23
N ALA A 701 -30.10 -6.21 -30.79
CA ALA A 701 -30.42 -6.21 -32.22
C ALA A 701 -31.22 -4.98 -32.68
N LYS A 702 -32.23 -4.52 -31.92
CA LYS A 702 -33.02 -3.31 -32.26
C LYS A 702 -32.19 -2.03 -32.29
N ARG A 703 -31.13 -1.95 -31.48
CA ARG A 703 -30.22 -0.79 -31.43
C ARG A 703 -29.27 -0.75 -32.64
N ALA A 704 -28.87 -1.91 -33.15
CA ALA A 704 -28.04 -2.03 -34.36
C ALA A 704 -28.75 -1.49 -35.63
N ASP A 705 -30.08 -1.54 -35.70
CA ASP A 705 -30.86 -1.05 -36.85
C ASP A 705 -30.97 0.50 -36.93
N SER A 706 -30.74 1.23 -35.82
CA SER A 706 -30.79 2.70 -35.79
C SER A 706 -29.52 3.39 -36.32
N ALA A 707 -28.39 2.67 -36.33
CA ALA A 707 -27.08 3.16 -36.76
C ALA A 707 -26.75 2.82 -38.22
N SER A 708 -27.57 2.02 -38.92
CA SER A 708 -27.26 1.49 -40.27
C SER A 708 -28.28 1.85 -41.37
N ALA A 709 -29.03 2.94 -41.24
CA ALA A 709 -29.81 3.51 -42.37
C ALA A 709 -28.91 4.24 -43.40
N ALA A 710 -27.85 3.61 -43.91
CA ALA A 710 -27.11 4.03 -45.12
C ALA A 710 -26.07 2.99 -45.61
N ALA A 711 -26.46 1.73 -45.85
CA ALA A 711 -25.89 0.90 -46.90
C ALA A 711 -26.70 -0.39 -47.04
N ASP A 712 -27.59 -0.36 -48.02
CA ASP A 712 -28.27 -1.45 -48.72
C ASP A 712 -27.59 -2.83 -48.63
N SER A 713 -28.29 -3.97 -48.67
CA SER A 713 -29.72 -4.30 -48.65
C SER A 713 -29.81 -5.82 -48.80
N ALA A 714 -30.75 -6.42 -48.09
CA ALA A 714 -31.59 -7.55 -48.52
C ALA A 714 -31.29 -8.96 -47.96
N PRO A 715 -32.37 -9.73 -47.68
CA PRO A 715 -32.39 -10.65 -46.53
C PRO A 715 -32.82 -12.10 -46.88
N ALA A 716 -32.69 -12.95 -45.86
CA ALA A 716 -33.56 -14.07 -45.48
C ALA A 716 -33.83 -15.26 -46.43
N ALA A 717 -33.60 -16.47 -45.89
CA ALA A 717 -34.51 -17.63 -45.91
C ALA A 717 -33.90 -18.71 -44.97
N ALA A 718 -34.50 -19.04 -43.83
CA ALA A 718 -35.57 -20.03 -43.66
C ALA A 718 -35.32 -21.33 -44.46
N ASP A 719 -35.00 -22.44 -43.79
CA ASP A 719 -35.95 -23.55 -43.65
C ASP A 719 -35.39 -24.78 -42.90
N SER A 720 -36.30 -25.38 -42.12
CA SER A 720 -36.53 -26.82 -41.91
C SER A 720 -35.42 -27.76 -41.43
N ALA A 721 -35.67 -28.36 -40.26
CA ALA A 721 -35.21 -29.70 -39.88
C ALA A 721 -35.62 -30.78 -40.91
N PRO A 722 -35.00 -31.97 -40.88
CA PRO A 722 -35.75 -33.12 -40.34
C PRO A 722 -34.92 -34.18 -39.60
N ALA A 723 -35.70 -35.08 -39.01
CA ALA A 723 -35.42 -36.07 -37.98
C ALA A 723 -34.84 -37.44 -38.40
N ALA A 724 -34.57 -38.24 -37.35
CA ALA A 724 -34.57 -39.71 -37.20
C ALA A 724 -33.21 -40.44 -37.43
N ALA A 725 -32.79 -41.48 -36.68
CA ALA A 725 -33.54 -42.44 -35.87
C ALA A 725 -32.66 -43.21 -34.84
N ASP A 726 -33.33 -43.60 -33.75
CA ASP A 726 -33.20 -44.73 -32.81
C ASP A 726 -32.08 -45.78 -32.90
N SER A 727 -31.58 -46.16 -31.71
CA SER A 727 -31.70 -47.54 -31.20
C SER A 727 -31.59 -47.61 -29.66
N ALA A 728 -32.63 -48.12 -28.99
CA ALA A 728 -32.61 -48.55 -27.59
C ALA A 728 -32.00 -49.97 -27.43
N PRO A 729 -31.66 -50.44 -26.21
CA PRO A 729 -32.68 -51.20 -25.47
C PRO A 729 -32.66 -51.15 -23.92
N THR A 730 -33.87 -51.37 -23.36
CA THR A 730 -34.23 -52.16 -22.17
C THR A 730 -33.88 -51.71 -20.74
N ALA A 731 -34.93 -51.40 -19.97
CA ALA A 731 -34.97 -51.40 -18.52
C ALA A 731 -35.30 -52.79 -17.94
N ALA A 732 -34.71 -53.13 -16.81
CA ALA A 732 -35.20 -54.14 -15.88
C ALA A 732 -35.00 -53.64 -14.44
N ASP A 733 -36.08 -53.78 -13.69
CA ASP A 733 -36.36 -53.26 -12.35
C ASP A 733 -35.82 -54.22 -11.27
N SER A 734 -35.16 -53.70 -10.23
CA SER A 734 -34.95 -54.44 -8.97
C SER A 734 -34.93 -53.48 -7.78
N ALA A 735 -35.97 -53.58 -6.95
CA ALA A 735 -36.08 -52.93 -5.65
C ALA A 735 -34.91 -53.29 -4.71
N GLN A 736 -34.30 -52.27 -4.07
CA GLN A 736 -33.36 -52.43 -2.95
C GLN A 736 -33.92 -51.82 -1.65
N LYS A 737 -33.53 -52.45 -0.53
CA LYS A 737 -33.89 -52.16 0.88
C LYS A 737 -33.37 -50.79 1.35
N PRO A 738 -33.92 -50.21 2.44
CA PRO A 738 -33.35 -49.00 3.04
C PRO A 738 -31.94 -49.28 3.55
N ALA A 739 -30.97 -48.48 3.10
CA ALA A 739 -29.59 -48.53 3.55
C ALA A 739 -29.44 -47.95 4.97
N ASP A 740 -28.45 -48.44 5.69
CA ASP A 740 -28.00 -47.93 6.99
C ASP A 740 -27.13 -46.69 6.73
N LEU A 741 -27.64 -45.49 7.07
CA LEU A 741 -27.09 -44.18 6.65
C LEU A 741 -26.08 -43.57 7.64
N THR A 742 -25.39 -44.39 8.44
CA THR A 742 -24.48 -43.90 9.49
C THR A 742 -23.06 -43.62 9.00
N SER A 743 -22.76 -43.80 7.71
CA SER A 743 -21.45 -43.48 7.12
C SER A 743 -21.60 -42.62 5.87
N GLN A 744 -20.66 -41.70 5.68
CA GLN A 744 -20.65 -40.72 4.57
C GLN A 744 -20.73 -41.38 3.18
N ALA A 745 -20.12 -42.57 3.02
CA ALA A 745 -20.17 -43.33 1.78
C ALA A 745 -21.56 -43.92 1.46
N ALA A 746 -22.31 -44.37 2.48
CA ALA A 746 -23.63 -44.98 2.29
C ALA A 746 -24.72 -43.94 1.92
N VAL A 747 -24.51 -42.67 2.32
CA VAL A 747 -25.39 -41.54 1.98
C VAL A 747 -25.17 -41.10 0.53
N ALA A 748 -23.92 -41.08 0.05
CA ALA A 748 -23.57 -40.75 -1.33
C ALA A 748 -24.13 -41.77 -2.34
N GLU A 749 -24.04 -43.06 -2.02
CA GLU A 749 -24.56 -44.14 -2.86
C GLU A 749 -26.11 -44.15 -2.94
N ALA A 750 -26.79 -43.78 -1.84
CA ALA A 750 -28.26 -43.70 -1.78
C ALA A 750 -28.84 -42.45 -2.47
N ALA A 751 -28.09 -41.34 -2.51
CA ALA A 751 -28.54 -40.07 -3.08
C ALA A 751 -28.28 -39.93 -4.59
N GLY A 752 -27.46 -40.82 -5.18
CA GLY A 752 -27.05 -40.71 -6.58
C GLY A 752 -26.34 -39.40 -6.91
N SER A 753 -25.72 -38.76 -5.90
CA SER A 753 -25.14 -37.42 -6.00
C SER A 753 -23.62 -37.46 -5.86
N ASP A 754 -22.98 -36.76 -6.79
CA ASP A 754 -21.57 -36.42 -6.87
C ASP A 754 -21.07 -35.66 -5.60
N VAL A 755 -20.23 -36.29 -4.76
CA VAL A 755 -19.64 -35.68 -3.55
C VAL A 755 -18.29 -35.03 -3.89
N PRO A 756 -18.11 -33.74 -4.12
CA PRO A 756 -16.80 -33.05 -4.31
C PRO A 756 -15.87 -33.01 -3.06
N PRO A 757 -14.73 -32.32 -3.19
CA PRO A 757 -13.68 -32.25 -2.17
C PRO A 757 -13.97 -31.51 -0.87
N ARG A 758 -13.70 -32.15 0.28
CA ARG A 758 -14.04 -31.63 1.61
C ARG A 758 -12.93 -30.81 2.24
N ASP A 759 -11.68 -31.20 2.06
CA ASP A 759 -10.50 -30.59 2.68
C ASP A 759 -9.42 -30.21 1.66
N ALA A 760 -8.32 -29.61 2.15
CA ALA A 760 -7.26 -29.08 1.29
C ALA A 760 -6.56 -30.18 0.47
N ALA A 761 -6.38 -31.37 1.05
CA ALA A 761 -5.79 -32.50 0.34
C ALA A 761 -6.74 -33.00 -0.76
N GLU A 762 -8.03 -33.15 -0.45
CA GLU A 762 -9.02 -33.57 -1.45
C GLU A 762 -9.22 -32.53 -2.55
N ARG A 763 -9.20 -31.22 -2.23
CA ARG A 763 -9.42 -30.13 -3.21
C ARG A 763 -8.27 -30.08 -4.20
N LEU A 764 -7.05 -30.17 -3.68
CA LEU A 764 -5.84 -30.28 -4.47
C LEU A 764 -5.89 -31.52 -5.36
N THR A 765 -6.18 -32.70 -4.80
CA THR A 765 -6.22 -33.95 -5.56
C THR A 765 -7.31 -33.95 -6.64
N PHE A 766 -8.50 -33.46 -6.34
CA PHE A 766 -9.62 -33.39 -7.30
C PHE A 766 -9.40 -32.37 -8.41
N GLY A 767 -8.89 -31.19 -8.08
CA GLY A 767 -8.53 -30.16 -9.05
C GLY A 767 -7.43 -30.64 -9.99
N VAL A 768 -6.36 -31.21 -9.42
CA VAL A 768 -5.24 -31.78 -10.18
C VAL A 768 -5.72 -32.95 -11.05
N TYR A 769 -6.60 -33.83 -10.55
CA TYR A 769 -7.21 -34.89 -11.33
C TYR A 769 -8.05 -34.36 -12.51
N ALA A 770 -8.94 -33.40 -12.27
CA ALA A 770 -9.80 -32.84 -13.31
C ALA A 770 -8.98 -32.10 -14.38
N VAL A 771 -7.89 -31.46 -13.98
CA VAL A 771 -6.99 -30.74 -14.89
C VAL A 771 -6.13 -31.69 -15.73
N VAL A 772 -5.59 -32.76 -15.12
CA VAL A 772 -4.73 -33.74 -15.81
C VAL A 772 -5.55 -34.65 -16.73
N THR A 773 -6.73 -35.08 -16.29
CA THR A 773 -7.59 -36.00 -17.06
C THR A 773 -8.60 -35.29 -17.98
N LYS A 774 -8.79 -33.97 -17.80
CA LYS A 774 -9.81 -33.14 -18.48
C LYS A 774 -11.25 -33.64 -18.28
N ARG A 775 -11.47 -34.40 -17.21
CA ARG A 775 -12.78 -34.95 -16.86
C ARG A 775 -12.99 -34.77 -15.37
N SER A 776 -14.21 -34.37 -14.99
CA SER A 776 -14.60 -34.37 -13.59
C SER A 776 -14.61 -35.81 -13.08
N ALA A 777 -14.12 -36.01 -11.86
CA ALA A 777 -14.34 -37.27 -11.14
C ALA A 777 -15.82 -37.45 -10.77
N GLY A 778 -16.66 -36.42 -10.94
CA GLY A 778 -18.04 -36.34 -10.44
C GLY A 778 -18.02 -36.09 -8.93
N GLY A 779 -17.38 -36.97 -8.16
CA GLY A 779 -17.20 -36.83 -6.72
C GLY A 779 -16.00 -37.64 -6.21
N ILE A 780 -15.55 -37.35 -5.00
CA ILE A 780 -14.39 -37.94 -4.34
C ILE A 780 -14.55 -39.42 -4.03
N PHE A 781 -15.79 -39.91 -3.92
CA PHE A 781 -16.11 -41.33 -3.72
C PHE A 781 -16.41 -42.07 -5.02
N ASN A 782 -16.43 -41.38 -6.16
CA ASN A 782 -16.73 -42.01 -7.44
C ASN A 782 -15.54 -42.83 -7.91
N LYS A 783 -15.82 -44.03 -8.42
CA LYS A 783 -14.79 -44.92 -8.91
C LYS A 783 -14.12 -44.34 -10.16
N LEU A 784 -12.81 -44.13 -10.06
CA LEU A 784 -12.01 -43.56 -11.14
C LEU A 784 -11.73 -44.61 -12.23
N PRO A 785 -11.70 -44.23 -13.51
CA PRO A 785 -11.21 -45.08 -14.59
C PRO A 785 -9.73 -45.42 -14.36
N VAL A 786 -9.32 -46.65 -14.74
CA VAL A 786 -7.93 -47.10 -14.64
C VAL A 786 -7.01 -46.13 -15.38
N LEU A 787 -6.05 -45.56 -14.65
CA LEU A 787 -5.09 -44.61 -15.19
C LEU A 787 -3.97 -45.36 -15.91
N GLU A 788 -3.60 -44.89 -17.10
CA GLU A 788 -2.39 -45.35 -17.79
C GLU A 788 -1.15 -44.84 -17.03
N GLU A 789 -0.04 -45.58 -17.07
CA GLU A 789 1.18 -45.27 -16.28
C GLU A 789 1.70 -43.83 -16.49
N ASP A 790 1.54 -43.27 -17.69
CA ASP A 790 1.96 -41.91 -18.02
C ASP A 790 1.05 -40.83 -17.41
N VAL A 791 -0.26 -41.07 -17.35
CA VAL A 791 -1.24 -40.18 -16.72
C VAL A 791 -1.11 -40.24 -15.19
N ALA A 792 -0.89 -41.44 -14.64
CA ALA A 792 -0.64 -41.62 -13.22
C ALA A 792 0.66 -40.91 -12.80
N GLN A 793 1.75 -41.07 -13.56
CA GLN A 793 3.00 -40.36 -13.28
C GLN A 793 2.81 -38.83 -13.36
N ALA A 794 2.08 -38.32 -14.36
CA ALA A 794 1.79 -36.89 -14.46
C ALA A 794 0.94 -36.36 -13.29
N LEU A 795 0.04 -37.19 -12.78
CA LEU A 795 -0.77 -36.88 -11.61
C LEU A 795 0.09 -36.88 -10.34
N THR A 796 0.91 -37.92 -10.14
CA THR A 796 1.86 -38.04 -9.02
C THR A 796 2.86 -36.89 -9.01
N ASP A 797 3.46 -36.56 -10.15
CA ASP A 797 4.43 -35.47 -10.28
C ASP A 797 3.80 -34.14 -9.86
N LYS A 798 2.56 -33.88 -10.31
CA LYS A 798 1.85 -32.65 -10.00
C LYS A 798 1.36 -32.60 -8.54
N LEU A 799 1.09 -33.74 -7.91
CA LEU A 799 0.73 -33.82 -6.49
C LEU A 799 1.95 -33.69 -5.58
N ASN A 800 3.08 -34.31 -5.92
CA ASN A 800 4.35 -34.14 -5.21
C ASN A 800 4.91 -32.73 -5.33
N GLU A 801 4.79 -32.14 -6.52
CA GLU A 801 5.11 -30.72 -6.74
C GLU A 801 4.33 -29.81 -5.78
N ARG A 802 3.04 -30.10 -5.56
CA ARG A 802 2.16 -29.24 -4.75
C ARG A 802 2.21 -29.51 -3.25
N THR A 803 2.66 -30.68 -2.83
CA THR A 803 2.76 -31.07 -1.40
C THR A 803 4.18 -31.02 -0.85
N GLY A 804 5.21 -30.95 -1.70
CA GLY A 804 6.61 -31.08 -1.29
C GLY A 804 6.95 -32.48 -0.74
N GLY A 805 6.05 -33.45 -0.93
CA GLY A 805 6.17 -34.85 -0.50
C GLY A 805 6.86 -35.74 -1.54
N ASP A 806 6.97 -37.03 -1.19
CA ASP A 806 7.49 -38.10 -2.06
C ASP A 806 6.47 -39.24 -2.15
N ILE A 807 5.28 -38.92 -2.65
CA ILE A 807 4.18 -39.86 -2.91
C ILE A 807 4.60 -40.77 -4.06
N ASP A 808 4.50 -42.08 -3.87
CA ASP A 808 4.87 -43.05 -4.91
C ASP A 808 3.80 -43.06 -6.02
N VAL A 809 4.22 -43.25 -7.27
CA VAL A 809 3.29 -43.44 -8.40
C VAL A 809 2.51 -44.74 -8.23
N GLU A 810 3.07 -45.74 -7.54
CA GLU A 810 2.36 -46.97 -7.18
C GLU A 810 1.17 -46.68 -6.24
N ASP A 811 1.27 -45.73 -5.31
CA ASP A 811 0.17 -45.34 -4.40
C ASP A 811 -0.99 -44.63 -5.14
N ILE A 812 -0.66 -43.86 -6.18
CA ILE A 812 -1.64 -43.19 -7.05
C ILE A 812 -2.34 -44.19 -7.98
N LEU A 813 -1.62 -45.21 -8.46
CA LEU A 813 -2.17 -46.29 -9.30
C LEU A 813 -3.08 -47.26 -8.52
N ASP A 814 -2.80 -47.46 -7.22
CA ASP A 814 -3.57 -48.34 -6.35
C ASP A 814 -4.84 -47.67 -5.77
N SER A 815 -4.98 -46.35 -5.93
CA SER A 815 -6.15 -45.58 -5.47
C SER A 815 -7.33 -45.69 -6.45
N GLU A 816 -8.49 -46.15 -5.98
CA GLU A 816 -9.70 -46.29 -6.82
C GLU A 816 -10.57 -45.02 -6.84
N THR A 817 -10.31 -44.06 -5.94
CA THR A 817 -11.10 -42.85 -5.73
C THR A 817 -10.21 -41.62 -5.41
N ILE A 818 -10.75 -40.40 -5.55
CA ILE A 818 -10.00 -39.17 -5.17
C ILE A 818 -9.79 -39.09 -3.66
N GLU A 819 -10.73 -39.59 -2.86
CA GLU A 819 -10.54 -39.68 -1.41
C GLU A 819 -9.32 -40.53 -1.06
N GLU A 820 -9.24 -41.76 -1.59
CA GLU A 820 -8.12 -42.66 -1.33
C GLU A 820 -6.78 -42.04 -1.76
N MET A 821 -6.76 -41.42 -2.94
CA MET A 821 -5.60 -40.71 -3.45
C MET A 821 -5.21 -39.51 -2.58
N SER A 822 -6.18 -38.80 -2.03
CA SER A 822 -5.95 -37.65 -1.14
C SER A 822 -5.38 -38.03 0.23
N ASN A 823 -5.52 -39.29 0.67
CA ASN A 823 -4.95 -39.73 1.96
C ASN A 823 -3.42 -39.70 1.93
N TYR A 824 -2.81 -40.10 0.81
CA TYR A 824 -1.36 -40.02 0.61
C TYR A 824 -0.88 -38.57 0.52
N VAL A 825 -1.64 -37.72 -0.18
CA VAL A 825 -1.39 -36.27 -0.28
C VAL A 825 -1.45 -35.60 1.11
N ARG A 826 -2.35 -36.08 1.99
CA ARG A 826 -2.54 -35.58 3.36
C ARG A 826 -1.36 -35.87 4.28
N GLU A 827 -0.73 -37.05 4.19
CA GLU A 827 0.43 -37.42 5.01
C GLU A 827 1.62 -36.46 4.84
N PHE A 828 1.80 -35.89 3.63
CA PHE A 828 2.87 -34.94 3.35
C PHE A 828 2.49 -33.48 3.61
N LEU A 829 1.22 -33.11 3.40
CA LEU A 829 0.68 -31.81 3.83
C LEU A 829 0.75 -31.63 5.36
N ASP A 830 0.54 -32.70 6.13
CA ASP A 830 0.54 -32.67 7.60
C ASP A 830 1.96 -32.65 8.23
N ALA A 831 3.02 -32.94 7.46
CA ALA A 831 4.41 -32.99 7.96
C ALA A 831 5.15 -31.63 7.93
N ALA A 832 4.61 -30.61 7.27
CA ALA A 832 5.28 -29.33 7.02
C ALA A 832 4.94 -28.20 8.03
N ALA A 833 3.96 -28.41 8.92
CA ALA A 833 3.64 -27.49 10.02
C ALA A 833 3.77 -28.23 11.36
N ASP A 834 4.46 -27.65 12.35
CA ASP A 834 4.56 -28.24 13.71
C ASP A 834 3.18 -28.15 14.42
N THR A 835 2.25 -29.00 14.02
CA THR A 835 0.96 -29.27 14.66
C THR A 835 1.01 -30.63 15.35
N ASP A 836 0.78 -30.67 16.66
CA ASP A 836 0.70 -31.90 17.45
C ASP A 836 -0.77 -32.30 17.65
N GLY A 837 -1.37 -32.88 16.61
CA GLY A 837 -2.82 -33.12 16.54
C GLY A 837 -3.58 -31.82 16.27
N PHE A 838 -4.56 -31.47 17.12
CA PHE A 838 -5.30 -30.21 17.01
C PHE A 838 -4.62 -29.03 17.74
N VAL A 839 -3.37 -29.17 18.19
CA VAL A 839 -2.61 -28.10 18.87
C VAL A 839 -1.65 -27.44 17.89
N ARG A 840 -1.72 -26.12 17.78
CA ARG A 840 -0.88 -25.28 16.92
C ARG A 840 -0.03 -24.32 17.74
N TYR A 841 1.29 -24.32 17.56
CA TYR A 841 2.18 -23.36 18.22
C TYR A 841 2.30 -22.09 17.37
N LEU A 842 1.56 -21.04 17.73
CA LEU A 842 1.53 -19.79 16.97
C LEU A 842 2.73 -18.89 17.30
N ARG A 843 3.17 -18.88 18.58
CA ARG A 843 4.39 -18.18 19.00
C ARG A 843 4.99 -18.82 20.24
N LEU A 844 6.28 -19.19 20.18
CA LEU A 844 7.07 -19.67 21.30
C LEU A 844 8.18 -18.68 21.65
N ILE A 845 8.60 -18.64 22.91
CA ILE A 845 9.68 -17.76 23.39
C ILE A 845 11.06 -18.42 23.27
N ASP A 846 12.11 -17.61 23.19
CA ASP A 846 13.52 -18.04 23.20
C ASP A 846 13.93 -19.06 22.10
N GLY A 847 13.24 -19.05 20.96
CA GLY A 847 13.56 -19.93 19.81
C GLY A 847 13.31 -21.42 20.06
N LYS A 848 12.47 -21.74 21.06
CA LYS A 848 12.08 -23.12 21.38
C LYS A 848 11.12 -23.69 20.32
N LYS A 849 11.17 -25.01 20.14
CA LYS A 849 10.25 -25.76 19.27
C LYS A 849 9.05 -26.35 20.01
N THR A 850 9.08 -26.40 21.34
CA THR A 850 8.02 -26.96 22.18
C THR A 850 7.81 -26.08 23.40
N TYR A 851 6.56 -25.95 23.85
CA TYR A 851 6.22 -25.31 25.13
C TYR A 851 6.53 -26.26 26.30
N ASP A 852 7.25 -25.80 27.32
CA ASP A 852 7.53 -26.60 28.52
C ASP A 852 7.32 -25.78 29.81
N PRO A 853 6.20 -26.00 30.53
CA PRO A 853 5.92 -25.28 31.77
C PRO A 853 6.90 -25.66 32.91
N GLN A 854 7.54 -26.83 32.88
CA GLN A 854 8.53 -27.23 33.88
C GLN A 854 9.88 -26.56 33.67
N ALA A 855 10.15 -26.08 32.45
CA ALA A 855 11.35 -25.32 32.11
C ALA A 855 11.24 -23.82 32.46
N GLY A 856 10.13 -23.38 33.05
CA GLY A 856 9.92 -22.00 33.50
C GLY A 856 9.38 -21.05 32.44
N ASP A 857 8.74 -21.57 31.38
CA ASP A 857 8.05 -20.74 30.40
C ASP A 857 6.90 -19.95 31.05
N PRO A 858 6.68 -18.69 30.65
CA PRO A 858 5.58 -17.88 31.15
C PRO A 858 4.23 -18.44 30.68
N THR A 859 3.17 -18.04 31.36
CA THR A 859 1.79 -18.46 31.04
C THR A 859 1.44 -18.13 29.59
N PRO A 860 0.98 -19.11 28.79
CA PRO A 860 0.60 -18.92 27.41
C PRO A 860 -0.78 -18.29 27.30
N VAL A 861 -1.03 -17.61 26.19
CA VAL A 861 -2.40 -17.31 25.73
C VAL A 861 -2.87 -18.49 24.90
N LEU A 862 -3.98 -19.11 25.32
CA LEU A 862 -4.58 -20.24 24.62
C LEU A 862 -5.74 -19.75 23.74
N LEU A 863 -5.62 -19.99 22.43
CA LEU A 863 -6.56 -19.53 21.40
C LEU A 863 -7.39 -20.69 20.88
N PHE A 864 -8.69 -20.46 20.63
CA PHE A 864 -9.59 -21.48 20.09
C PHE A 864 -10.09 -21.07 18.70
N HIS A 865 -10.19 -22.04 17.78
CA HIS A 865 -10.54 -21.76 16.39
C HIS A 865 -11.93 -21.10 16.22
N PRO A 866 -12.12 -20.21 15.23
CA PRO A 866 -13.43 -19.65 14.89
C PRO A 866 -14.30 -20.64 14.10
N ALA A 867 -15.58 -20.30 13.91
CA ALA A 867 -16.48 -21.07 13.05
C ALA A 867 -15.94 -21.08 11.60
N GLY A 868 -15.85 -22.27 10.99
CA GLY A 868 -15.38 -22.42 9.60
C GLY A 868 -13.89 -22.13 9.34
N GLY A 869 -13.09 -21.80 10.37
CA GLY A 869 -11.65 -21.47 10.24
C GLY A 869 -10.76 -22.15 11.28
N ASN A 870 -9.46 -21.83 11.26
CA ASN A 870 -8.46 -22.35 12.20
C ASN A 870 -7.76 -21.21 13.00
N THR A 871 -6.85 -21.55 13.90
CA THR A 871 -6.22 -20.60 14.82
C THR A 871 -5.18 -19.66 14.19
N SER A 872 -4.87 -19.78 12.89
CA SER A 872 -4.08 -18.77 12.17
C SER A 872 -4.79 -17.41 12.09
N ALA A 873 -6.13 -17.38 12.22
CA ALA A 873 -6.94 -16.17 12.18
C ALA A 873 -6.55 -15.09 13.22
N TYR A 874 -5.74 -15.45 14.23
CA TYR A 874 -5.29 -14.54 15.29
C TYR A 874 -3.95 -13.86 15.00
N GLU A 875 -3.38 -13.95 13.80
CA GLU A 875 -2.06 -13.37 13.51
C GLU A 875 -1.98 -11.86 13.84
N ALA A 876 -3.05 -11.11 13.56
CA ALA A 876 -3.13 -9.69 13.91
C ALA A 876 -3.20 -9.44 15.44
N LEU A 877 -3.68 -10.41 16.22
CA LEU A 877 -3.64 -10.38 17.68
C LEU A 877 -2.23 -10.69 18.18
N LEU A 878 -1.53 -11.66 17.58
CA LEU A 878 -0.15 -12.02 17.93
C LEU A 878 0.78 -10.80 17.88
N LYS A 879 0.69 -9.99 16.83
CA LYS A 879 1.50 -8.77 16.64
C LYS A 879 1.29 -7.72 17.73
N ARG A 880 0.14 -7.75 18.42
CA ARG A 880 -0.21 -6.79 19.48
C ARG A 880 0.07 -7.32 20.89
N LEU A 881 0.32 -8.62 21.04
CA LEU A 881 0.68 -9.22 22.32
C LEU A 881 2.20 -9.08 22.57
N PRO A 882 2.66 -8.83 23.81
CA PRO A 882 4.09 -8.72 24.12
C PRO A 882 4.88 -9.96 23.66
N ASP A 883 6.06 -9.77 23.07
CA ASP A 883 6.88 -10.85 22.50
C ASP A 883 7.26 -11.94 23.51
N SER A 884 7.29 -11.59 24.80
CA SER A 884 7.56 -12.51 25.90
C SER A 884 6.40 -13.45 26.24
N VAL A 885 5.27 -13.38 25.52
CA VAL A 885 4.06 -14.17 25.79
C VAL A 885 3.91 -15.27 24.73
N PRO A 886 4.02 -16.55 25.13
CA PRO A 886 3.72 -17.69 24.26
C PRO A 886 2.25 -17.70 23.85
N VAL A 887 1.96 -18.14 22.63
CA VAL A 887 0.60 -18.22 22.09
C VAL A 887 0.41 -19.58 21.43
N ILE A 888 -0.62 -20.30 21.87
CA ILE A 888 -0.90 -21.68 21.44
C ILE A 888 -2.38 -21.77 21.03
N GLY A 889 -2.63 -22.31 19.85
CA GLY A 889 -3.96 -22.50 19.27
C GLY A 889 -4.48 -23.94 19.41
N PHE A 890 -5.79 -24.07 19.60
CA PHE A 890 -6.57 -25.29 19.49
C PHE A 890 -7.45 -25.23 18.24
N ASP A 891 -7.08 -26.03 17.24
CA ASP A 891 -7.80 -26.21 15.98
C ASP A 891 -8.99 -27.17 16.14
N ARG A 892 -9.77 -27.32 15.06
CA ARG A 892 -11.09 -27.98 15.07
C ARG A 892 -11.03 -29.44 15.52
N VAL A 893 -12.02 -29.83 16.33
CA VAL A 893 -12.43 -31.23 16.57
C VAL A 893 -13.96 -31.35 16.43
N GLU A 894 -14.47 -32.56 16.21
CA GLU A 894 -15.90 -32.79 15.95
C GLU A 894 -16.74 -32.90 17.25
N GLY A 895 -18.04 -32.59 17.14
CA GLY A 895 -19.02 -32.67 18.24
C GLY A 895 -19.61 -31.32 18.67
N SER A 896 -20.45 -31.33 19.72
CA SER A 896 -20.97 -30.12 20.39
C SER A 896 -19.84 -29.30 21.03
N ILE A 897 -20.13 -28.05 21.44
CA ILE A 897 -19.18 -27.19 22.15
C ILE A 897 -18.63 -27.92 23.39
N GLU A 898 -19.48 -28.59 24.15
CA GLU A 898 -19.12 -29.35 25.35
C GLU A 898 -18.24 -30.57 25.02
N GLU A 899 -18.49 -31.25 23.90
CA GLU A 899 -17.68 -32.37 23.43
C GLU A 899 -16.32 -31.93 22.89
N ARG A 900 -16.26 -30.78 22.21
CA ARG A 900 -15.01 -30.19 21.73
C ARG A 900 -14.16 -29.71 22.90
N VAL A 901 -14.76 -28.99 23.85
CA VAL A 901 -14.08 -28.61 25.11
C VAL A 901 -13.53 -29.85 25.81
N ARG A 902 -14.32 -30.92 25.96
CA ARG A 902 -13.87 -32.17 26.59
C ARG A 902 -12.69 -32.80 25.86
N GLN A 903 -12.63 -32.70 24.53
CA GLN A 903 -11.50 -33.19 23.73
C GLN A 903 -10.27 -32.28 23.86
N TYR A 904 -10.44 -30.97 24.02
CA TYR A 904 -9.35 -30.04 24.25
C TYR A 904 -8.73 -30.19 25.64
N MET A 905 -9.54 -30.50 26.66
CA MET A 905 -9.10 -30.54 28.06
C MET A 905 -7.85 -31.40 28.31
N PRO A 906 -7.74 -32.67 27.84
CA PRO A 906 -6.52 -33.47 28.03
C PRO A 906 -5.26 -32.77 27.52
N ARG A 907 -5.31 -32.19 26.32
CA ARG A 907 -4.15 -31.52 25.71
C ARG A 907 -3.85 -30.18 26.36
N LEU A 908 -4.88 -29.43 26.73
CA LEU A 908 -4.74 -28.22 27.54
C LEU A 908 -4.05 -28.51 28.87
N ARG A 909 -4.37 -29.64 29.52
CA ARG A 909 -3.72 -30.08 30.77
C ARG A 909 -2.29 -30.59 30.59
N GLU A 910 -1.99 -31.23 29.47
CA GLU A 910 -0.61 -31.60 29.11
C GLU A 910 0.25 -30.36 28.92
N LEU A 911 -0.26 -29.37 28.18
CA LEU A 911 0.43 -28.11 27.93
C LEU A 911 0.58 -27.29 29.21
N GLN A 912 -0.51 -27.08 29.95
CA GLN A 912 -0.53 -26.29 31.16
C GLN A 912 -1.29 -27.05 32.26
N PRO A 913 -0.56 -27.77 33.15
CA PRO A 913 -1.17 -28.57 34.20
C PRO A 913 -1.97 -27.78 35.24
N HIS A 914 -1.54 -26.55 35.54
CA HIS A 914 -2.15 -25.67 36.56
C HIS A 914 -2.30 -24.23 36.07
N GLY A 915 -3.31 -23.54 36.59
CA GLY A 915 -3.54 -22.11 36.37
C GLY A 915 -2.40 -21.20 36.88
N PRO A 916 -2.41 -19.90 36.53
CA PRO A 916 -3.52 -19.17 35.91
C PRO A 916 -3.68 -19.43 34.41
N TYR A 917 -4.92 -19.67 33.93
CA TYR A 917 -5.22 -19.82 32.50
C TYR A 917 -5.66 -18.51 31.86
N VAL A 918 -5.20 -18.27 30.62
CA VAL A 918 -5.64 -17.17 29.74
C VAL A 918 -6.23 -17.77 28.47
N LEU A 919 -7.55 -17.65 28.30
CA LEU A 919 -8.31 -18.33 27.25
C LEU A 919 -8.99 -17.28 26.37
N VAL A 920 -8.80 -17.33 25.05
CA VAL A 920 -9.38 -16.34 24.13
C VAL A 920 -9.91 -17.03 22.89
N GLY A 921 -11.02 -16.52 22.34
CA GLY A 921 -11.42 -16.92 21.00
C GLY A 921 -12.42 -15.98 20.33
N TRP A 922 -12.51 -16.12 19.02
CA TRP A 922 -13.32 -15.36 18.08
C TRP A 922 -14.49 -16.20 17.60
N SER A 923 -15.69 -15.63 17.59
CA SER A 923 -16.93 -16.30 17.21
C SER A 923 -17.10 -17.60 18.03
N LEU A 924 -17.27 -18.77 17.38
CA LEU A 924 -17.31 -20.07 18.05
C LEU A 924 -16.12 -20.29 19.00
N GLY A 925 -14.93 -19.80 18.66
CA GLY A 925 -13.74 -19.92 19.48
C GLY A 925 -13.92 -19.32 20.87
N GLY A 926 -14.64 -18.20 21.00
CA GLY A 926 -14.87 -17.60 22.31
C GLY A 926 -15.86 -18.41 23.15
N ALA A 927 -16.83 -19.07 22.53
CA ALA A 927 -17.69 -20.03 23.22
C ALA A 927 -16.92 -21.25 23.75
N LEU A 928 -15.97 -21.77 22.95
CA LEU A 928 -15.06 -22.85 23.36
C LEU A 928 -14.14 -22.41 24.50
N ALA A 929 -13.59 -21.18 24.42
CA ALA A 929 -12.79 -20.58 25.48
C ALA A 929 -13.58 -20.47 26.80
N TYR A 930 -14.82 -19.99 26.74
CA TYR A 930 -15.71 -19.90 27.90
C TYR A 930 -16.03 -21.27 28.50
N GLY A 931 -16.39 -22.26 27.68
CA GLY A 931 -16.67 -23.62 28.15
C GLY A 931 -15.45 -24.29 28.81
N ALA A 932 -14.26 -24.14 28.22
CA ALA A 932 -13.01 -24.61 28.83
C ALA A 932 -12.74 -23.93 30.18
N ALA A 933 -13.01 -22.63 30.28
CA ALA A 933 -12.87 -21.86 31.52
C ALA A 933 -13.76 -22.39 32.64
N GLN A 934 -14.99 -22.80 32.32
CA GLN A 934 -15.94 -23.37 33.28
C GLN A 934 -15.46 -24.72 33.81
N VAL A 935 -15.06 -25.63 32.93
CA VAL A 935 -14.53 -26.95 33.32
C VAL A 935 -13.30 -26.79 34.22
N LEU A 936 -12.36 -25.93 33.84
CA LEU A 936 -11.16 -25.65 34.64
C LEU A 936 -11.51 -25.15 36.04
N ARG A 937 -12.47 -24.24 36.16
CA ARG A 937 -12.86 -23.68 37.45
C ARG A 937 -13.65 -24.66 38.32
N ASP A 938 -14.53 -25.48 37.73
CA ASP A 938 -15.24 -26.55 38.44
C ASP A 938 -14.28 -27.61 38.99
N GLU A 939 -13.16 -27.83 38.30
CA GLU A 939 -12.06 -28.68 38.75
C GLU A 939 -11.14 -28.00 39.78
N GLY A 940 -11.39 -26.73 40.12
CA GLY A 940 -10.68 -25.97 41.16
C GLY A 940 -9.45 -25.21 40.68
N GLU A 941 -9.28 -25.00 39.37
CA GLU A 941 -8.18 -24.23 38.82
C GLU A 941 -8.44 -22.72 38.77
N GLU A 942 -7.34 -21.97 38.73
CA GLU A 942 -7.35 -20.52 38.54
C GLU A 942 -7.42 -20.17 37.04
N VAL A 943 -8.48 -19.48 36.62
CA VAL A 943 -8.59 -18.87 35.28
C VAL A 943 -8.56 -17.36 35.46
N ASP A 944 -7.53 -16.71 34.92
CA ASP A 944 -7.24 -15.28 35.11
C ASP A 944 -7.98 -14.41 34.10
N PHE A 945 -8.16 -14.90 32.87
CA PHE A 945 -8.80 -14.15 31.81
C PHE A 945 -9.51 -15.04 30.79
N VAL A 946 -10.74 -14.66 30.44
CA VAL A 946 -11.49 -15.19 29.29
C VAL A 946 -11.81 -14.04 28.33
N GLY A 947 -11.30 -14.11 27.10
CA GLY A 947 -11.56 -13.13 26.05
C GLY A 947 -12.55 -13.65 25.02
N LEU A 948 -13.69 -12.97 24.87
CA LEU A 948 -14.71 -13.26 23.87
C LEU A 948 -14.61 -12.23 22.75
N ILE A 949 -14.20 -12.63 21.56
CA ILE A 949 -14.16 -11.75 20.39
C ILE A 949 -15.38 -12.04 19.53
N ASP A 950 -16.24 -11.05 19.36
CA ASP A 950 -17.46 -11.07 18.56
C ASP A 950 -18.36 -12.28 18.83
N VAL A 951 -18.51 -12.62 20.11
CA VAL A 951 -19.41 -13.68 20.58
C VAL A 951 -20.61 -12.99 21.21
N VAL A 952 -21.70 -12.86 20.46
CA VAL A 952 -22.88 -12.10 20.91
C VAL A 952 -24.15 -12.92 20.80
N ARG A 953 -25.14 -12.60 21.64
CA ARG A 953 -26.49 -13.15 21.56
C ARG A 953 -27.49 -12.05 21.20
N PRO A 954 -28.55 -12.33 20.41
CA PRO A 954 -29.59 -11.37 20.10
C PRO A 954 -30.28 -10.87 21.39
N ARG A 955 -30.68 -9.59 21.42
CA ARG A 955 -31.39 -8.96 22.56
C ARG A 955 -32.60 -9.77 23.03
N HIS A 956 -33.30 -10.39 22.09
CA HIS A 956 -34.48 -11.18 22.38
C HIS A 956 -34.22 -12.66 22.15
N ASP A 957 -34.56 -13.48 23.16
CA ASP A 957 -34.53 -14.93 23.01
C ASP A 957 -35.44 -15.36 21.87
N VAL A 958 -34.87 -16.13 20.94
CA VAL A 958 -35.64 -16.75 19.87
C VAL A 958 -36.23 -18.03 20.42
N VAL A 959 -37.46 -17.95 20.91
CA VAL A 959 -38.20 -19.16 21.30
C VAL A 959 -38.55 -19.92 20.02
N GLU A 960 -37.90 -21.06 19.85
CA GLU A 960 -38.15 -21.96 18.73
C GLU A 960 -39.46 -22.73 18.97
N THR A 961 -40.56 -22.12 18.54
CA THR A 961 -41.89 -22.74 18.46
C THR A 961 -42.07 -23.34 17.06
N PRO A 962 -43.02 -24.28 16.86
CA PRO A 962 -43.33 -24.77 15.52
C PRO A 962 -43.62 -23.65 14.51
N ASP A 963 -44.26 -22.56 14.95
CA ASP A 963 -44.62 -21.43 14.09
C ASP A 963 -43.42 -20.52 13.78
N THR A 964 -42.55 -20.24 14.77
CA THR A 964 -41.33 -19.43 14.54
C THR A 964 -40.26 -20.21 13.77
N LYS A 965 -40.16 -21.51 14.03
CA LYS A 965 -39.33 -22.44 13.25
C LYS A 965 -39.83 -22.54 11.81
N ARG A 966 -41.14 -22.64 11.60
CA ARG A 966 -41.75 -22.56 10.27
C ARG A 966 -41.44 -21.24 9.60
N ALA A 967 -41.65 -20.10 10.27
CA ALA A 967 -41.38 -18.79 9.69
C ALA A 967 -39.90 -18.59 9.35
N ARG A 968 -38.97 -19.14 10.14
CA ARG A 968 -37.54 -19.16 9.84
C ARG A 968 -37.23 -20.05 8.64
N LEU A 969 -37.77 -21.27 8.61
CA LEU A 969 -37.62 -22.18 7.48
C LEU A 969 -38.28 -21.63 6.22
N GLU A 970 -39.34 -20.84 6.33
CA GLU A 970 -39.97 -20.12 5.23
C GLU A 970 -39.10 -18.96 4.76
N ARG A 971 -38.49 -18.16 5.65
CA ARG A 971 -37.48 -17.17 5.24
C ARG A 971 -36.26 -17.83 4.62
N TRP A 972 -35.79 -18.93 5.18
CA TRP A 972 -34.68 -19.71 4.62
C TRP A 972 -35.09 -20.35 3.30
N LYS A 973 -36.32 -20.82 3.14
CA LYS A 973 -36.87 -21.31 1.88
C LYS A 973 -36.95 -20.19 0.87
N ASP A 974 -37.50 -19.02 1.22
CA ASP A 974 -37.67 -17.91 0.30
C ASP A 974 -36.32 -17.29 -0.05
N PHE A 975 -35.39 -17.29 0.90
CA PHE A 975 -33.99 -17.01 0.67
C PHE A 975 -33.37 -18.10 -0.21
N ALA A 976 -33.62 -19.39 -0.02
CA ALA A 976 -33.05 -20.46 -0.83
C ALA A 976 -33.65 -20.52 -2.26
N ILE A 977 -34.94 -20.27 -2.41
CA ILE A 977 -35.66 -20.16 -3.68
C ILE A 977 -35.13 -18.95 -4.41
N ARG A 978 -35.20 -17.76 -3.79
CA ARG A 978 -34.64 -16.55 -4.39
C ARG A 978 -33.18 -16.78 -4.70
N ASN A 979 -32.40 -17.32 -3.75
CA ASN A 979 -30.95 -17.38 -3.77
C ASN A 979 -30.34 -18.51 -4.61
N TYR A 980 -31.20 -19.39 -5.10
CA TYR A 980 -30.66 -20.56 -5.71
C TYR A 980 -31.56 -21.30 -6.70
N ASP A 981 -32.64 -20.82 -7.30
CA ASP A 981 -33.28 -21.61 -8.38
C ASP A 981 -33.86 -22.97 -7.93
N LEU A 982 -34.28 -23.06 -6.66
CA LEU A 982 -35.21 -24.14 -6.29
C LEU A 982 -36.55 -23.83 -6.95
N ASP A 983 -37.10 -24.80 -7.67
CA ASP A 983 -38.46 -24.73 -8.22
C ASP A 983 -39.46 -24.48 -7.08
N ALA A 984 -40.22 -23.39 -7.19
CA ALA A 984 -41.15 -22.92 -6.16
C ALA A 984 -42.31 -23.89 -5.91
N ASP A 985 -42.58 -24.78 -6.87
CA ASP A 985 -43.60 -25.83 -6.79
C ASP A 985 -43.10 -27.11 -6.11
N ILE A 986 -41.80 -27.22 -5.78
CA ILE A 986 -41.29 -28.35 -5.00
C ILE A 986 -41.97 -28.32 -3.63
N PRO A 987 -42.78 -29.35 -3.31
CA PRO A 987 -43.53 -29.36 -2.06
C PRO A 987 -42.56 -29.63 -0.92
N ILE A 988 -42.02 -28.56 -0.33
CA ILE A 988 -41.26 -28.63 0.91
C ILE A 988 -42.27 -28.99 2.02
N PRO A 989 -42.19 -30.19 2.61
CA PRO A 989 -43.06 -30.61 3.69
C PRO A 989 -42.63 -29.87 4.96
N MET A 990 -43.04 -28.61 5.06
CA MET A 990 -42.71 -27.74 6.19
C MET A 990 -43.14 -28.36 7.51
N ASP A 991 -44.22 -29.15 7.51
CA ASP A 991 -44.65 -29.91 8.67
C ASP A 991 -43.57 -30.91 9.15
N ARG A 992 -42.85 -31.57 8.23
CA ARG A 992 -41.73 -32.47 8.57
C ARG A 992 -40.45 -31.73 8.95
N LEU A 993 -40.11 -30.62 8.27
CA LEU A 993 -38.91 -29.83 8.61
C LEU A 993 -39.03 -29.16 9.99
N VAL A 994 -40.24 -28.73 10.33
CA VAL A 994 -40.54 -28.17 11.65
C VAL A 994 -40.44 -29.26 12.73
N GLU A 995 -40.81 -30.51 12.42
CA GLU A 995 -40.71 -31.66 13.33
C GLU A 995 -39.30 -32.28 13.45
N ALA A 996 -38.41 -32.08 12.45
CA ALA A 996 -37.06 -32.66 12.44
C ALA A 996 -36.04 -31.88 13.30
N ASP A 997 -35.03 -32.58 13.82
CA ASP A 997 -33.87 -31.99 14.48
C ASP A 997 -32.89 -31.36 13.45
N ASP A 998 -31.74 -30.87 13.87
CA ASP A 998 -30.89 -30.00 13.05
C ASP A 998 -30.21 -30.78 11.93
N GLU A 999 -29.74 -31.98 12.28
CA GLU A 999 -29.20 -32.97 11.34
C GLU A 999 -30.32 -33.56 10.46
N GLY A 1000 -31.51 -33.81 11.00
CA GLY A 1000 -32.67 -34.28 10.24
C GLY A 1000 -33.22 -33.23 9.28
N GLN A 1001 -33.23 -31.96 9.66
CA GLN A 1001 -33.55 -30.84 8.77
C GLN A 1001 -32.55 -30.79 7.62
N PHE A 1002 -31.26 -30.89 7.92
CA PHE A 1002 -30.22 -30.95 6.90
C PHE A 1002 -30.41 -32.18 5.99
N ALA A 1003 -30.64 -33.37 6.54
CA ALA A 1003 -30.87 -34.59 5.77
C ALA A 1003 -32.13 -34.51 4.88
N ILE A 1004 -33.22 -33.95 5.39
CA ILE A 1004 -34.48 -33.74 4.64
C ILE A 1004 -34.28 -32.67 3.55
N ILE A 1005 -33.54 -31.60 3.83
CA ILE A 1005 -33.15 -30.58 2.86
C ILE A 1005 -32.27 -31.20 1.76
N MET A 1006 -31.32 -32.05 2.12
CA MET A 1006 -30.44 -32.76 1.19
C MET A 1006 -31.19 -33.81 0.34
N GLU A 1007 -32.15 -34.53 0.93
CA GLU A 1007 -33.06 -35.46 0.23
C GLU A 1007 -33.97 -34.71 -0.74
N MET A 1008 -34.42 -33.50 -0.40
CA MET A 1008 -35.20 -32.65 -1.31
C MET A 1008 -34.34 -32.07 -2.43
N MET A 1009 -33.10 -31.69 -2.12
CA MET A 1009 -32.15 -31.19 -3.11
C MET A 1009 -31.77 -32.29 -4.10
N SER A 1010 -31.63 -33.56 -3.67
CA SER A 1010 -31.42 -34.69 -4.58
C SER A 1010 -32.64 -34.99 -5.47
N MET A 1011 -33.86 -34.81 -4.95
CA MET A 1011 -35.09 -34.94 -5.74
C MET A 1011 -35.33 -33.78 -6.72
N SER A 1012 -34.73 -32.61 -6.49
CA SER A 1012 -34.86 -31.42 -7.35
C SER A 1012 -34.02 -31.48 -8.64
N GLY A 1013 -33.14 -32.48 -8.77
CA GLY A 1013 -32.25 -32.63 -9.93
C GLY A 1013 -31.07 -31.66 -9.98
N THR A 1014 -30.89 -30.84 -8.94
CA THR A 1014 -29.80 -29.86 -8.85
C THR A 1014 -28.56 -30.54 -8.22
N LYS A 1015 -27.50 -30.75 -8.99
CA LYS A 1015 -26.22 -31.24 -8.44
C LYS A 1015 -25.68 -30.14 -7.54
N ILE A 1016 -25.41 -30.40 -6.25
CA ILE A 1016 -24.62 -29.50 -5.40
C ILE A 1016 -23.40 -30.26 -4.90
N PRO A 1017 -22.25 -29.61 -4.76
CA PRO A 1017 -21.03 -30.29 -4.44
C PRO A 1017 -20.83 -30.24 -2.91
N GLY A 1018 -21.01 -31.42 -2.31
CA GLY A 1018 -20.37 -32.02 -1.12
C GLY A 1018 -19.37 -31.25 -0.26
N GLY A 1019 -18.36 -30.57 -0.79
CA GLY A 1019 -17.28 -29.89 -0.06
C GLY A 1019 -17.71 -28.53 0.42
N ILE A 1020 -18.56 -27.91 -0.38
CA ILE A 1020 -19.25 -26.70 -0.01
C ILE A 1020 -20.52 -27.03 0.75
N ILE A 1021 -21.23 -28.12 0.41
CA ILE A 1021 -22.24 -28.71 1.30
C ILE A 1021 -21.62 -28.97 2.68
N GLU A 1022 -20.38 -29.44 2.78
CA GLU A 1022 -19.69 -29.73 4.03
C GLU A 1022 -19.17 -28.47 4.72
N HIS A 1023 -18.57 -27.53 4.00
CA HIS A 1023 -18.22 -26.20 4.53
C HIS A 1023 -19.44 -25.46 5.08
N GLN A 1024 -20.61 -25.69 4.48
CA GLN A 1024 -21.86 -25.03 4.82
C GLN A 1024 -22.62 -25.78 5.87
N ARG A 1025 -22.61 -27.11 5.85
CA ARG A 1025 -23.01 -27.95 6.97
C ARG A 1025 -22.20 -27.56 8.19
N THR A 1026 -20.88 -27.44 8.05
CA THR A 1026 -19.95 -27.09 9.12
C THR A 1026 -20.16 -25.67 9.65
N SER A 1027 -20.22 -24.68 8.76
CA SER A 1027 -20.48 -23.29 9.15
C SER A 1027 -21.89 -23.10 9.71
N PHE A 1028 -22.89 -23.81 9.18
CA PHE A 1028 -24.26 -23.81 9.67
C PHE A 1028 -24.37 -24.45 11.05
N ILE A 1029 -23.78 -25.64 11.25
CA ILE A 1029 -23.77 -26.35 12.53
C ILE A 1029 -23.00 -25.53 13.58
N ASP A 1030 -21.84 -24.98 13.24
CA ASP A 1030 -21.03 -24.16 14.15
C ASP A 1030 -21.75 -22.85 14.53
N ASN A 1031 -22.35 -22.14 13.56
CA ASN A 1031 -23.13 -20.93 13.85
C ASN A 1031 -24.43 -21.24 14.61
N ARG A 1032 -25.03 -22.42 14.39
CA ARG A 1032 -26.21 -22.86 15.14
C ARG A 1032 -25.87 -23.24 16.57
N ALA A 1033 -24.74 -23.92 16.78
CA ALA A 1033 -24.20 -24.20 18.11
C ALA A 1033 -23.96 -22.90 18.88
N LEU A 1034 -23.46 -21.85 18.19
CA LEU A 1034 -23.30 -20.53 18.77
C LEU A 1034 -24.64 -19.84 19.07
N THR A 1035 -25.63 -19.96 18.19
CA THR A 1035 -26.98 -19.36 18.38
C THR A 1035 -27.72 -19.99 19.57
N ASN A 1036 -27.52 -21.28 19.79
CA ASN A 1036 -28.17 -22.05 20.86
C ASN A 1036 -27.34 -22.11 22.14
N ILE A 1037 -26.27 -21.31 22.24
CA ILE A 1037 -25.44 -21.32 23.43
C ILE A 1037 -26.23 -20.82 24.64
N ALA A 1038 -26.31 -21.68 25.66
CA ALA A 1038 -26.92 -21.39 26.94
C ALA A 1038 -25.81 -21.33 27.99
N PRO A 1039 -25.05 -20.22 28.06
CA PRO A 1039 -23.98 -20.10 29.02
C PRO A 1039 -24.56 -20.19 30.44
N THR A 1040 -23.83 -20.83 31.34
CA THR A 1040 -24.17 -20.90 32.77
C THR A 1040 -23.34 -19.88 33.55
N PRO A 1041 -23.76 -19.52 34.78
CA PRO A 1041 -23.05 -18.51 35.56
C PRO A 1041 -21.56 -18.81 35.73
N TYR A 1042 -20.72 -17.82 35.49
CA TYR A 1042 -19.27 -17.90 35.61
C TYR A 1042 -18.73 -16.72 36.43
N GLY A 1043 -18.34 -17.00 37.67
CA GLY A 1043 -17.94 -15.97 38.64
C GLY A 1043 -16.49 -15.49 38.51
N GLY A 1044 -15.98 -15.24 37.30
CA GLY A 1044 -14.63 -14.69 37.14
C GLY A 1044 -14.46 -13.95 35.82
N LYS A 1045 -13.27 -13.40 35.60
CA LYS A 1045 -13.07 -12.31 34.65
C LYS A 1045 -13.29 -12.74 33.20
N VAL A 1046 -14.30 -12.15 32.56
CA VAL A 1046 -14.59 -12.28 31.13
C VAL A 1046 -14.63 -10.89 30.51
N VAL A 1047 -14.06 -10.74 29.31
CA VAL A 1047 -14.13 -9.49 28.55
C VAL A 1047 -14.66 -9.78 27.15
N LEU A 1048 -15.70 -9.04 26.75
CA LEU A 1048 -16.28 -9.07 25.42
C LEU A 1048 -15.69 -7.95 24.56
N TYR A 1049 -15.15 -8.31 23.40
CA TYR A 1049 -14.78 -7.40 22.31
C TYR A 1049 -15.82 -7.55 21.21
N ARG A 1050 -16.63 -6.53 20.95
CA ARG A 1050 -17.80 -6.62 20.07
C ARG A 1050 -17.64 -5.74 18.83
N ALA A 1051 -18.09 -6.21 17.67
CA ALA A 1051 -18.28 -5.34 16.51
C ALA A 1051 -19.47 -4.37 16.68
N ASP A 1052 -19.48 -3.26 15.94
CA ASP A 1052 -20.53 -2.23 16.05
C ASP A 1052 -21.88 -2.68 15.45
N LYS A 1053 -21.85 -3.54 14.42
CA LYS A 1053 -23.05 -4.07 13.76
C LYS A 1053 -22.81 -5.45 13.13
N MET A 1054 -23.86 -6.26 13.04
CA MET A 1054 -23.87 -7.48 12.21
C MET A 1054 -24.08 -7.15 10.74
N HIS A 1055 -23.61 -8.03 9.85
CA HIS A 1055 -23.77 -7.83 8.40
C HIS A 1055 -25.23 -8.03 7.95
N ASP A 1056 -25.67 -7.25 6.96
CA ASP A 1056 -27.09 -7.15 6.56
C ASP A 1056 -27.71 -8.48 6.12
N GLY A 1057 -26.91 -9.37 5.50
CA GLY A 1057 -27.37 -10.71 5.11
C GLY A 1057 -27.71 -11.64 6.28
N ALA A 1058 -27.02 -11.53 7.42
CA ALA A 1058 -27.38 -12.29 8.62
C ALA A 1058 -28.67 -11.76 9.23
N ILE A 1059 -28.88 -10.44 9.16
CA ILE A 1059 -30.09 -9.78 9.64
C ILE A 1059 -31.30 -10.14 8.76
N GLU A 1060 -31.14 -10.30 7.44
CA GLU A 1060 -32.26 -10.72 6.57
C GLU A 1060 -32.76 -12.13 6.90
N LEU A 1061 -31.82 -13.07 7.09
CA LEU A 1061 -32.14 -14.45 7.44
C LEU A 1061 -32.74 -14.55 8.85
N GLU A 1062 -32.14 -13.81 9.77
CA GLU A 1062 -32.41 -13.86 11.20
C GLU A 1062 -32.52 -12.43 11.75
N PRO A 1063 -33.70 -11.78 11.59
CA PRO A 1063 -33.93 -10.37 11.93
C PRO A 1063 -33.61 -9.99 13.36
N GLN A 1064 -33.61 -10.96 14.27
CA GLN A 1064 -33.20 -10.77 15.66
C GLN A 1064 -31.77 -10.25 15.82
N TRP A 1065 -30.86 -10.50 14.86
CA TRP A 1065 -29.48 -9.99 14.90
C TRP A 1065 -29.37 -8.49 14.61
N ALA A 1066 -30.46 -7.82 14.20
CA ALA A 1066 -30.50 -6.36 14.06
C ALA A 1066 -30.36 -5.65 15.41
N GLU A 1067 -30.71 -6.32 16.51
CA GLU A 1067 -30.71 -5.75 17.85
C GLU A 1067 -29.88 -6.61 18.81
N ILE A 1068 -28.69 -6.11 19.15
CA ILE A 1068 -27.75 -6.76 20.07
C ILE A 1068 -27.48 -5.81 21.23
N ASP A 1069 -27.53 -6.34 22.45
CA ASP A 1069 -27.23 -5.55 23.66
C ASP A 1069 -25.75 -5.20 23.76
N GLU A 1070 -25.45 -4.10 24.46
CA GLU A 1070 -24.08 -3.58 24.63
C GLU A 1070 -23.11 -4.63 25.17
N ASP A 1071 -23.56 -5.42 26.13
CA ASP A 1071 -22.84 -6.52 26.76
C ASP A 1071 -22.96 -7.86 25.99
N GLY A 1072 -23.59 -7.87 24.80
CA GLY A 1072 -23.88 -9.08 24.04
C GLY A 1072 -24.73 -10.11 24.79
N ARG A 1073 -25.44 -9.66 25.85
CA ARG A 1073 -26.14 -10.44 26.88
C ARG A 1073 -25.26 -11.32 27.76
N TRP A 1074 -23.95 -11.14 27.78
CA TRP A 1074 -23.08 -11.91 28.69
C TRP A 1074 -23.23 -11.48 30.15
N GLY A 1075 -23.75 -10.28 30.43
CA GLY A 1075 -24.04 -9.82 31.79
C GLY A 1075 -25.15 -10.59 32.53
N GLU A 1076 -25.84 -11.51 31.85
CA GLU A 1076 -26.79 -12.44 32.50
C GLU A 1076 -26.10 -13.56 33.30
N VAL A 1077 -24.85 -13.88 32.93
CA VAL A 1077 -24.14 -15.10 33.37
C VAL A 1077 -22.72 -14.82 33.83
N VAL A 1078 -22.17 -13.66 33.47
CA VAL A 1078 -20.90 -13.16 34.01
C VAL A 1078 -21.23 -12.01 34.95
N ASP A 1079 -20.73 -12.08 36.18
CA ASP A 1079 -20.76 -10.94 37.10
C ASP A 1079 -19.69 -9.92 36.64
N ASP A 1080 -20.09 -8.65 36.45
CA ASP A 1080 -19.29 -7.47 36.02
C ASP A 1080 -17.76 -7.62 36.04
#